data_AF-J9SPA8-F1
#
_entry.id   AF-J9SPA8-F1
#
_cell.length_a   1.000
_cell.length_b   1.000
_cell.length_c   1.000
_cell.angle_alpha   90.00
_cell.angle_beta   90.00
_cell.angle_gamma   90.00
#
_symmetry.space_group_name_H-M   'P 1'
#
loop_
_entity.id
_entity.type
_entity.pdbx_description
1 polymer ?
#
loop_
_entity_poly.entity_id
_entity_poly.type
_entity_poly.pdbx_seq_one_letter_code
_entity_poly.pdbx_strand_id
1 'polypeptide(L)'
;MTVTTESDVAGTDDTATTHQVALSFEDGVTRFITCREDQTVADASYRQRINIPLDCRDGACGTCKSFCESGDYDGGTYIEDALSDDESEQGFALPCCMKPRSDLVLQIPATSDIAKTQAARFTGTVVELDRLSESTIRLGIRIENRGQLAFLPGQYVNLEIPGIDDGHGNPVTRSYSFANGPHEDRLIFLIKLTPGGAMSTYLTERATRGEPIAFTGPHGSFFLREADRPVLLLAGGTGLAPILSMLRKLDSDNSRRSVHLVYGVSSDVDLVVVDEIEWLAGRLPGFTWDHCVSDPASSAPNKGYVMSLIGPDHLNDGDVAIYLCGPPPMVESVRQHVAEAGIEPTGFYYEKFALAAQPAADVDVGSDAGSVIDTEVVRDEAPEDDPAMTALADDTGVPDRTAALLLVPDARAIAGQETLPSTELDAWSGTRPAATEDSRARIAGQLIWPHGSGAPTVDVDAETIQATVSQPGATARSIAGQEMFAASDITALTTHPAPTPTPPETPDRDASPAPTVIGSHGYQIGEEHPEITESDALFEARAALELGALELTFGRLSTQQLAGYRLLADATVPYVDGDRFVDSAEYTETNAAFHDYLFLLTGNDHLLEAYKALGVKGRMSEVLRNATWCHPLCAQDHVDIVTAFTSGDHDAARELIVAHADRSKQTMRRAMSDEIGSRRPRFVTPGRFTGKVVVITGAAQGIGEQTARRISAEGGQVVLADRSELVDDVARELAGTGTGAVPAVADLETFGGAEAVVRRAIDSFGRVDVLINNVGGAINFKPFTEFTDEQIRAEIDRSLMTTLFTCRAALPSMVRSGRGVIVNVSSAATRGIHRIPYSAAKGAVNALTASLALEYADEGIRVVATAPGGTDAPPRRISRGTPEPRSDTEARWYQAHIDQTLSSSTMHRYGTLDEQAAAICFLASDEASYITGTVLPVAGGDQG
;
A
#
# COMPACT_ATOMS: atom_id res chain seq x y z
N MET A 1 54.81 -35.25 -35.26
CA MET A 1 56.22 -35.09 -35.70
C MET A 1 56.71 -33.73 -35.20
N THR A 2 57.81 -33.74 -34.42
CA THR A 2 58.83 -32.66 -34.18
C THR A 2 58.33 -31.26 -33.76
N VAL A 3 58.40 -30.84 -32.48
CA VAL A 3 59.57 -30.45 -31.63
C VAL A 3 60.25 -29.15 -32.05
N THR A 4 60.13 -28.11 -31.19
CA THR A 4 61.25 -27.28 -30.71
C THR A 4 60.86 -26.59 -29.39
N THR A 5 61.87 -26.41 -28.54
CA THR A 5 61.93 -26.10 -27.11
C THR A 5 62.38 -24.65 -26.83
N GLU A 6 62.27 -24.25 -25.55
CA GLU A 6 62.85 -23.05 -24.87
C GLU A 6 62.11 -21.72 -25.17
N SER A 7 61.84 -20.82 -24.22
CA SER A 7 62.48 -20.51 -22.93
C SER A 7 61.57 -19.59 -22.10
N ASP A 8 61.69 -19.68 -20.77
CA ASP A 8 60.98 -18.91 -19.75
C ASP A 8 60.88 -17.40 -20.03
N VAL A 9 59.63 -16.90 -19.98
CA VAL A 9 59.33 -15.56 -19.50
C VAL A 9 58.46 -15.76 -18.26
N ALA A 10 59.07 -15.56 -17.09
CA ALA A 10 58.36 -15.49 -15.82
C ALA A 10 57.52 -14.20 -15.74
N GLY A 11 56.28 -14.35 -15.26
CA GLY A 11 55.32 -13.29 -14.93
C GLY A 11 54.08 -13.36 -15.82
N THR A 12 52.84 -13.49 -15.34
CA THR A 12 52.22 -13.31 -14.02
C THR A 12 50.80 -13.88 -14.12
N ASP A 13 50.37 -14.83 -13.27
CA ASP A 13 48.93 -14.95 -12.86
C ASP A 13 48.63 -15.96 -11.72
N ASP A 14 49.53 -16.12 -10.74
CA ASP A 14 49.34 -17.12 -9.66
C ASP A 14 49.19 -16.47 -8.27
N THR A 15 48.40 -15.40 -8.18
CA THR A 15 48.08 -14.71 -6.92
C THR A 15 46.65 -14.16 -6.89
N ALA A 16 45.66 -14.90 -7.38
CA ALA A 16 44.26 -14.56 -7.09
C ALA A 16 43.92 -15.05 -5.68
N THR A 17 43.67 -14.12 -4.75
CA THR A 17 43.22 -14.45 -3.39
C THR A 17 41.95 -15.29 -3.47
N THR A 18 41.91 -16.38 -2.70
CA THR A 18 40.74 -17.28 -2.64
C THR A 18 40.14 -17.26 -1.25
N HIS A 19 38.81 -17.24 -1.20
CA HIS A 19 38.01 -17.23 0.00
C HIS A 19 37.19 -18.53 0.12
N GLN A 20 36.96 -18.98 1.35
CA GLN A 20 36.03 -20.06 1.65
C GLN A 20 34.61 -19.50 1.82
N VAL A 21 33.66 -20.08 1.09
CA VAL A 21 32.24 -19.74 1.20
C VAL A 21 31.49 -20.95 1.72
N ALA A 22 30.87 -20.83 2.88
CA ALA A 22 29.96 -21.82 3.43
C ALA A 22 28.53 -21.59 2.89
N LEU A 23 27.96 -22.59 2.23
CA LEU A 23 26.60 -22.61 1.72
C LEU A 23 25.75 -23.49 2.65
N SER A 24 24.94 -22.87 3.50
CA SER A 24 24.00 -23.54 4.41
C SER A 24 22.64 -23.69 3.74
N PHE A 25 22.13 -24.91 3.67
CA PHE A 25 20.87 -25.26 3.01
C PHE A 25 19.74 -25.47 4.02
N GLU A 26 18.48 -25.40 3.58
CA GLU A 26 17.27 -25.52 4.43
C GLU A 26 17.16 -26.89 5.13
N ASP A 27 17.77 -27.94 4.57
CA ASP A 27 17.84 -29.28 5.16
C ASP A 27 18.90 -29.40 6.28
N GLY A 28 19.50 -28.28 6.70
CA GLY A 28 20.51 -28.20 7.75
C GLY A 28 21.90 -28.67 7.31
N VAL A 29 22.10 -28.93 6.02
CA VAL A 29 23.39 -29.33 5.46
C VAL A 29 24.19 -28.09 5.08
N THR A 30 25.48 -28.05 5.44
CA THR A 30 26.40 -27.00 4.97
C THR A 30 27.45 -27.57 4.01
N ARG A 31 27.71 -26.87 2.91
CA ARG A 31 28.76 -27.19 1.94
C ARG A 31 29.76 -26.05 1.83
N PHE A 32 31.04 -26.37 1.75
CA PHE A 32 32.09 -25.38 1.56
C PHE A 32 32.55 -25.37 0.11
N ILE A 33 32.64 -24.18 -0.47
CA ILE A 33 33.19 -23.95 -1.80
C ILE A 33 34.36 -22.97 -1.73
N THR A 34 35.35 -23.17 -2.59
CA THR A 34 36.44 -22.19 -2.77
C THR A 34 36.09 -21.22 -3.89
N CYS A 35 36.04 -19.92 -3.59
CA CYS A 35 35.71 -18.85 -4.53
C CYS A 35 36.90 -17.89 -4.68
N ARG A 36 37.15 -17.39 -5.89
CA ARG A 36 38.23 -16.42 -6.16
C ARG A 36 37.65 -15.00 -6.05
N GLU A 37 38.46 -14.02 -5.66
CA GLU A 37 38.02 -12.60 -5.57
C GLU A 37 37.49 -12.04 -6.90
N ASP A 38 37.96 -12.54 -8.04
CA ASP A 38 37.52 -12.09 -9.37
C ASP A 38 36.26 -12.81 -9.88
N GLN A 39 35.80 -13.84 -9.15
CA GLN A 39 34.73 -14.75 -9.54
C GLN A 39 33.48 -14.56 -8.68
N THR A 40 32.30 -14.74 -9.28
CA THR A 40 31.04 -14.71 -8.52
C THR A 40 30.85 -15.98 -7.70
N VAL A 41 30.13 -15.87 -6.58
CA VAL A 41 29.82 -17.02 -5.72
C VAL A 41 29.02 -18.07 -6.47
N ALA A 42 28.06 -17.68 -7.31
CA ALA A 42 27.30 -18.59 -8.16
C ALA A 42 28.22 -19.37 -9.12
N ASP A 43 29.15 -18.72 -9.80
CA ASP A 43 30.07 -19.41 -10.71
C ASP A 43 31.01 -20.36 -9.96
N ALA A 44 31.46 -19.98 -8.76
CA ALA A 44 32.29 -20.85 -7.91
C ALA A 44 31.52 -22.08 -7.42
N SER A 45 30.24 -21.89 -7.06
CA SER A 45 29.32 -22.94 -6.64
C SER A 45 29.08 -23.94 -7.77
N TYR A 46 28.73 -23.45 -8.96
CA TYR A 46 28.49 -24.29 -10.15
C TYR A 46 29.76 -25.01 -10.61
N ARG A 47 30.92 -24.36 -10.58
CA ARG A 47 32.22 -25.02 -10.88
C ARG A 47 32.48 -26.22 -9.97
N GLN A 48 32.03 -26.14 -8.72
CA GLN A 48 32.18 -27.19 -7.70
C GLN A 48 30.98 -28.14 -7.62
N ARG A 49 30.09 -28.08 -8.62
CA ARG A 49 28.90 -28.96 -8.76
C ARG A 49 27.92 -28.84 -7.60
N ILE A 50 27.78 -27.62 -7.07
CA ILE A 50 26.72 -27.24 -6.14
C ILE A 50 25.89 -26.18 -6.87
N ASN A 51 24.75 -26.60 -7.40
CA ASN A 51 23.86 -25.81 -8.23
C ASN A 51 22.84 -25.10 -7.34
N ILE A 52 23.27 -24.03 -6.67
CA ILE A 52 22.35 -23.15 -5.95
C ILE A 52 21.30 -22.57 -6.92
N PRO A 53 20.09 -22.20 -6.42
CA PRO A 53 19.07 -21.56 -7.24
C PRO A 53 19.65 -20.42 -8.07
N LEU A 54 19.47 -20.46 -9.38
CA LEU A 54 20.06 -19.51 -10.33
C LEU A 54 19.34 -19.59 -11.67
N ASP A 55 19.01 -18.44 -12.26
CA ASP A 55 18.38 -18.38 -13.58
C ASP A 55 19.09 -17.38 -14.52
N CYS A 56 18.84 -16.06 -14.39
CA CYS A 56 19.33 -15.04 -15.33
C CYS A 56 20.85 -14.79 -15.35
N ARG A 57 21.54 -15.02 -14.22
CA ARG A 57 22.97 -14.72 -13.98
C ARG A 57 23.40 -13.26 -14.14
N ASP A 58 22.48 -12.32 -14.27
CA ASP A 58 22.78 -10.89 -14.52
C ASP A 58 22.14 -9.94 -13.49
N GLY A 59 21.56 -10.48 -12.42
CA GLY A 59 20.94 -9.69 -11.36
C GLY A 59 19.56 -9.15 -11.73
N ALA A 60 18.84 -9.78 -12.68
CA ALA A 60 17.50 -9.35 -13.09
C ALA A 60 16.33 -10.17 -12.51
N CYS A 61 16.53 -11.45 -12.19
CA CYS A 61 15.42 -12.37 -11.85
C CYS A 61 15.18 -12.61 -10.35
N GLY A 62 16.13 -12.25 -9.47
CA GLY A 62 16.07 -12.54 -8.04
C GLY A 62 16.20 -14.01 -7.61
N THR A 63 16.16 -14.99 -8.53
CA THR A 63 16.16 -16.44 -8.20
C THR A 63 17.33 -16.91 -7.34
N CYS A 64 18.49 -16.26 -7.43
CA CYS A 64 19.65 -16.64 -6.61
C CYS A 64 19.69 -16.00 -5.23
N LYS A 65 18.75 -15.09 -4.91
CA LYS A 65 18.72 -14.33 -3.66
C LYS A 65 18.96 -15.25 -2.47
N SER A 66 19.99 -14.92 -1.70
CA SER A 66 20.50 -15.71 -0.58
C SER A 66 20.91 -14.76 0.53
N PHE A 67 20.72 -15.16 1.78
CA PHE A 67 21.09 -14.33 2.92
C PHE A 67 22.57 -14.52 3.26
N CYS A 68 23.34 -13.43 3.35
CA CYS A 68 24.75 -13.44 3.73
C CYS A 68 24.88 -13.22 5.24
N GLU A 69 25.01 -14.33 5.98
CA GLU A 69 25.09 -14.35 7.44
C GLU A 69 26.40 -13.73 7.97
N SER A 70 27.50 -13.86 7.22
CA SER A 70 28.76 -13.19 7.56
C SER A 70 29.72 -13.08 6.38
N GLY A 71 30.63 -12.11 6.46
CA GLY A 71 31.70 -11.86 5.51
C GLY A 71 31.50 -10.62 4.65
N ASP A 72 32.59 -10.10 4.07
CA ASP A 72 32.61 -8.92 3.19
C ASP A 72 32.59 -9.35 1.72
N TYR A 73 31.85 -8.62 0.89
CA TYR A 73 31.68 -8.93 -0.53
C TYR A 73 31.42 -7.66 -1.36
N ASP A 74 31.62 -7.80 -2.66
CA ASP A 74 31.12 -6.88 -3.67
C ASP A 74 29.80 -7.42 -4.21
N GLY A 75 28.69 -6.70 -4.00
CA GLY A 75 27.35 -7.12 -4.42
C GLY A 75 27.13 -7.07 -5.94
N GLY A 76 28.04 -6.44 -6.69
CA GLY A 76 27.92 -6.27 -8.14
C GLY A 76 26.79 -5.30 -8.53
N THR A 77 26.24 -5.49 -9.73
CA THR A 77 25.13 -4.67 -10.27
C THR A 77 23.91 -5.56 -10.48
N TYR A 78 22.73 -5.05 -10.11
CA TYR A 78 21.44 -5.73 -10.22
C TYR A 78 20.32 -4.68 -10.34
N ILE A 79 19.12 -5.12 -10.67
CA ILE A 79 17.93 -4.25 -10.69
C ILE A 79 17.16 -4.38 -9.38
N GLU A 80 16.44 -3.32 -9.00
CA GLU A 80 15.66 -3.24 -7.76
C GLU A 80 14.60 -4.36 -7.67
N ASP A 81 14.03 -4.78 -8.81
CA ASP A 81 13.10 -5.91 -8.87
C ASP A 81 13.71 -7.26 -8.45
N ALA A 82 15.04 -7.42 -8.53
CA ALA A 82 15.73 -8.66 -8.21
C ALA A 82 16.26 -8.69 -6.76
N LEU A 83 16.73 -7.55 -6.26
CA LEU A 83 17.16 -7.31 -4.90
C LEU A 83 16.96 -5.82 -4.60
N SER A 84 16.05 -5.47 -3.70
CA SER A 84 15.83 -4.07 -3.33
C SER A 84 16.96 -3.55 -2.44
N ASP A 85 17.05 -2.22 -2.30
CA ASP A 85 18.03 -1.60 -1.41
C ASP A 85 17.82 -2.06 0.05
N ASP A 86 16.57 -2.16 0.49
CA ASP A 86 16.21 -2.67 1.82
C ASP A 86 16.68 -4.12 2.03
N GLU A 87 16.44 -5.01 1.07
CA GLU A 87 16.89 -6.41 1.15
C GLU A 87 18.42 -6.51 1.18
N SER A 88 19.11 -5.68 0.40
CA SER A 88 20.57 -5.61 0.40
C SER A 88 21.12 -5.11 1.74
N GLU A 89 20.48 -4.11 2.36
CA GLU A 89 20.86 -3.59 3.69
C GLU A 89 20.61 -4.62 4.80
N GLN A 90 19.57 -5.45 4.66
CA GLN A 90 19.26 -6.58 5.55
C GLN A 90 20.23 -7.76 5.38
N GLY A 91 21.20 -7.69 4.46
CA GLY A 91 22.20 -8.73 4.25
C GLY A 91 21.81 -9.80 3.24
N PHE A 92 20.69 -9.64 2.51
CA PHE A 92 20.46 -10.45 1.31
C PHE A 92 21.39 -10.01 0.19
N ALA A 93 21.79 -10.98 -0.63
CA ALA A 93 22.65 -10.75 -1.77
C ALA A 93 22.24 -11.65 -2.93
N LEU A 94 22.69 -11.30 -4.12
CA LEU A 94 22.57 -12.13 -5.31
C LEU A 94 23.92 -12.83 -5.58
N PRO A 95 24.10 -14.12 -5.25
CA PRO A 95 25.28 -14.92 -5.58
C PRO A 95 25.76 -14.81 -7.03
N CYS A 96 24.87 -14.49 -7.98
CA CYS A 96 25.23 -14.28 -9.39
C CYS A 96 25.99 -12.99 -9.66
N CYS A 97 25.85 -12.00 -8.80
CA CYS A 97 26.56 -10.72 -8.88
C CYS A 97 27.64 -10.59 -7.79
N MET A 98 27.48 -11.34 -6.69
CA MET A 98 28.32 -11.31 -5.50
C MET A 98 29.71 -11.89 -5.75
N LYS A 99 30.76 -11.11 -5.44
CA LYS A 99 32.17 -11.54 -5.40
C LYS A 99 32.74 -11.40 -3.98
N PRO A 100 33.36 -12.45 -3.40
CA PRO A 100 33.85 -12.39 -2.02
C PRO A 100 35.06 -11.47 -1.87
N ARG A 101 35.11 -10.71 -0.77
CA ARG A 101 36.30 -9.98 -0.28
C ARG A 101 36.88 -10.59 1.00
N SER A 102 36.10 -11.44 1.68
CA SER A 102 36.55 -12.34 2.75
C SER A 102 35.91 -13.72 2.61
N ASP A 103 36.21 -14.63 3.53
CA ASP A 103 35.40 -15.83 3.75
C ASP A 103 33.94 -15.42 4.05
N LEU A 104 32.98 -16.18 3.51
CA LEU A 104 31.54 -15.88 3.56
C LEU A 104 30.74 -17.05 4.14
N VAL A 105 29.59 -16.74 4.73
CA VAL A 105 28.54 -17.72 5.08
C VAL A 105 27.22 -17.27 4.45
N LEU A 106 26.64 -18.12 3.60
CA LEU A 106 25.40 -17.86 2.87
C LEU A 106 24.33 -18.90 3.22
N GLN A 107 23.12 -18.45 3.49
CA GLN A 107 21.94 -19.29 3.59
C GLN A 107 21.24 -19.37 2.23
N ILE A 108 21.16 -20.58 1.68
CA ILE A 108 20.60 -20.87 0.38
C ILE A 108 19.16 -21.35 0.56
N PRO A 109 18.16 -20.70 -0.08
CA PRO A 109 16.74 -21.07 0.02
C PRO A 109 16.41 -22.30 -0.84
N ALA A 110 17.11 -23.40 -0.57
CA ALA A 110 16.89 -24.71 -1.18
C ALA A 110 17.49 -25.79 -0.27
N THR A 111 17.11 -27.06 -0.51
CA THR A 111 17.78 -28.20 0.14
C THR A 111 19.06 -28.58 -0.60
N SER A 112 19.99 -29.23 0.10
CA SER A 112 21.26 -29.67 -0.48
C SER A 112 21.10 -30.75 -1.56
N ASP A 113 19.97 -31.46 -1.57
CA ASP A 113 19.62 -32.43 -2.62
C ASP A 113 19.13 -31.77 -3.90
N ILE A 114 18.36 -30.67 -3.80
CA ILE A 114 17.97 -29.84 -4.94
C ILE A 114 19.21 -29.19 -5.57
N ALA A 115 20.16 -28.73 -4.74
CA ALA A 115 21.41 -28.15 -5.20
C ALA A 115 22.33 -29.14 -5.95
N LYS A 116 21.98 -30.42 -6.07
CA LYS A 116 22.67 -31.41 -6.92
C LYS A 116 21.99 -31.60 -8.28
N THR A 117 20.79 -31.05 -8.47
CA THR A 117 20.06 -31.10 -9.74
C THR A 117 20.58 -30.01 -10.67
N GLN A 118 20.77 -30.31 -11.95
CA GLN A 118 21.23 -29.35 -12.95
C GLN A 118 20.18 -29.26 -14.06
N ALA A 119 19.86 -28.05 -14.49
CA ALA A 119 19.13 -27.88 -15.74
C ALA A 119 19.92 -28.56 -16.87
N ALA A 120 19.29 -29.54 -17.51
CA ALA A 120 19.89 -30.27 -18.61
C ALA A 120 18.97 -30.18 -19.82
N ARG A 121 19.56 -30.32 -21.00
CA ARG A 121 18.79 -30.43 -22.24
C ARG A 121 18.27 -31.86 -22.37
N PHE A 122 16.97 -32.00 -22.54
CA PHE A 122 16.30 -33.27 -22.80
C PHE A 122 15.69 -33.25 -24.19
N THR A 123 15.59 -34.43 -24.80
CA THR A 123 14.85 -34.63 -26.04
C THR A 123 13.77 -35.66 -25.77
N GLY A 124 12.53 -35.29 -26.07
CA GLY A 124 11.37 -36.14 -25.93
C GLY A 124 10.59 -36.27 -27.22
N THR A 125 9.55 -37.08 -27.16
CA THR A 125 8.59 -37.25 -28.24
C THR A 125 7.25 -36.66 -27.81
N VAL A 126 6.62 -35.89 -28.68
CA VAL A 126 5.25 -35.42 -28.48
C VAL A 126 4.31 -36.63 -28.54
N VAL A 127 3.66 -36.95 -27.43
CA VAL A 127 2.74 -38.10 -27.31
C VAL A 127 1.28 -37.67 -27.18
N GLU A 128 1.04 -36.40 -26.83
CA GLU A 128 -0.29 -35.83 -26.59
C GLU A 128 -0.35 -34.39 -27.12
N LEU A 129 -1.43 -34.06 -27.82
CA LEU A 129 -1.70 -32.76 -28.45
C LEU A 129 -3.21 -32.58 -28.45
N ASP A 130 -3.75 -32.26 -27.27
CA ASP A 130 -5.19 -32.26 -27.05
C ASP A 130 -5.66 -30.81 -26.93
N ARG A 131 -6.51 -30.40 -27.88
CA ARG A 131 -7.11 -29.07 -27.87
C ARG A 131 -8.28 -29.06 -26.88
N LEU A 132 -7.98 -28.60 -25.67
CA LEU A 132 -8.94 -28.55 -24.56
C LEU A 132 -10.03 -27.51 -24.80
N SER A 133 -9.68 -26.40 -25.45
CA SER A 133 -10.61 -25.36 -25.85
C SER A 133 -10.11 -24.57 -27.07
N GLU A 134 -10.86 -23.54 -27.47
CA GLU A 134 -10.42 -22.62 -28.52
C GLU A 134 -9.10 -21.92 -28.16
N SER A 135 -8.88 -21.67 -26.86
CA SER A 135 -7.78 -20.88 -26.32
C SER A 135 -6.68 -21.71 -25.65
N THR A 136 -6.84 -23.02 -25.43
CA THR A 136 -5.87 -23.82 -24.65
C THR A 136 -5.61 -25.21 -25.24
N ILE A 137 -4.32 -25.59 -25.30
CA ILE A 137 -3.85 -26.92 -25.68
C ILE A 137 -3.14 -27.59 -24.49
N ARG A 138 -3.36 -28.90 -24.34
CA ARG A 138 -2.55 -29.79 -23.52
C ARG A 138 -1.49 -30.46 -24.39
N LEU A 139 -0.23 -30.26 -24.02
CA LEU A 139 0.92 -30.89 -24.66
C LEU A 139 1.50 -31.94 -23.72
N GLY A 140 1.64 -33.17 -24.21
CA GLY A 140 2.28 -34.27 -23.48
C GLY A 140 3.55 -34.73 -24.16
N ILE A 141 4.64 -34.79 -23.40
CA ILE A 141 5.97 -35.19 -23.86
C ILE A 141 6.44 -36.41 -23.08
N ARG A 142 6.98 -37.40 -23.77
CA ARG A 142 7.66 -38.54 -23.16
C ARG A 142 9.16 -38.46 -23.44
N ILE A 143 9.98 -38.63 -22.40
CA ILE A 143 11.45 -38.70 -22.49
C ILE A 143 11.91 -40.11 -22.09
N GLU A 144 12.95 -40.63 -22.75
CA GLU A 144 13.47 -41.97 -22.46
C GLU A 144 14.24 -42.00 -21.13
N ASN A 145 14.95 -40.92 -20.81
CA ASN A 145 15.77 -40.77 -19.61
C ASN A 145 15.00 -40.08 -18.46
N ARG A 146 13.72 -40.40 -18.28
CA ARG A 146 12.81 -39.74 -17.31
C ARG A 146 13.36 -39.66 -15.89
N GLY A 147 14.06 -40.69 -15.43
CA GLY A 147 14.67 -40.72 -14.09
C GLY A 147 15.85 -39.76 -13.88
N GLN A 148 16.35 -39.11 -14.96
CA GLN A 148 17.39 -38.08 -14.87
C GLN A 148 16.82 -36.67 -14.72
N LEU A 149 15.51 -36.48 -14.94
CA LEU A 149 14.82 -35.22 -14.77
C LEU A 149 14.12 -35.20 -13.40
N ALA A 150 14.81 -34.69 -12.38
CA ALA A 150 14.21 -34.36 -11.09
C ALA A 150 13.77 -32.88 -11.13
N PHE A 151 12.53 -32.59 -10.74
CA PHE A 151 11.99 -31.23 -10.65
C PHE A 151 11.07 -31.12 -9.43
N LEU A 152 10.90 -29.90 -8.94
CA LEU A 152 10.00 -29.58 -7.83
C LEU A 152 8.62 -29.15 -8.36
N PRO A 153 7.52 -29.55 -7.72
CA PRO A 153 6.18 -29.23 -8.20
C PRO A 153 5.95 -27.71 -8.20
N GLY A 154 5.82 -27.15 -9.40
CA GLY A 154 5.74 -25.71 -9.66
C GLY A 154 6.79 -25.19 -10.65
N GLN A 155 7.90 -25.92 -10.83
CA GLN A 155 8.97 -25.56 -11.77
C GLN A 155 8.56 -25.66 -13.24
N TYR A 156 9.36 -25.06 -14.12
CA TYR A 156 9.13 -25.02 -15.56
C TYR A 156 10.32 -25.50 -16.39
N VAL A 157 10.10 -25.60 -17.71
CA VAL A 157 11.14 -25.84 -18.72
C VAL A 157 11.04 -24.85 -19.85
N ASN A 158 12.15 -24.63 -20.53
CA ASN A 158 12.21 -23.88 -21.78
C ASN A 158 12.03 -24.86 -22.95
N LEU A 159 10.83 -24.93 -23.53
CA LEU A 159 10.56 -25.75 -24.72
C LEU A 159 11.10 -25.05 -25.96
N GLU A 160 11.90 -25.76 -26.76
CA GLU A 160 12.35 -25.30 -28.08
C GLU A 160 11.20 -25.42 -29.08
N ILE A 161 10.97 -24.38 -29.88
CA ILE A 161 9.96 -24.38 -30.93
C ILE A 161 10.58 -24.99 -32.19
N PRO A 162 10.12 -26.16 -32.65
CA PRO A 162 10.73 -26.82 -33.80
C PRO A 162 10.65 -25.96 -35.07
N GLY A 163 11.80 -25.87 -35.76
CA GLY A 163 11.93 -25.18 -37.05
C GLY A 163 11.90 -23.65 -36.98
N ILE A 164 12.08 -23.04 -35.81
CA ILE A 164 12.22 -21.58 -35.64
C ILE A 164 13.52 -21.28 -34.91
N ASP A 165 14.32 -20.36 -35.47
CA ASP A 165 15.51 -19.80 -34.85
C ASP A 165 15.38 -18.27 -34.62
N ASP A 166 16.26 -17.73 -33.80
CA ASP A 166 16.32 -16.31 -33.41
C ASP A 166 17.04 -15.42 -34.45
N GLY A 167 17.22 -15.90 -35.69
CA GLY A 167 17.99 -15.23 -36.74
C GLY A 167 19.52 -15.34 -36.57
N HIS A 168 20.00 -15.89 -35.44
CA HIS A 168 21.42 -16.15 -35.15
C HIS A 168 21.74 -17.64 -35.13
N GLY A 169 20.76 -18.48 -35.51
CA GLY A 169 20.89 -19.94 -35.54
C GLY A 169 20.63 -20.64 -34.21
N ASN A 170 20.15 -19.92 -33.18
CA ASN A 170 19.75 -20.55 -31.91
C ASN A 170 18.25 -20.87 -31.93
N PRO A 171 17.82 -22.01 -31.37
CA PRO A 171 16.40 -22.34 -31.27
C PRO A 171 15.63 -21.30 -30.45
N VAL A 172 14.47 -20.86 -30.95
CA VAL A 172 13.57 -20.03 -30.15
C VAL A 172 12.91 -20.90 -29.08
N THR A 173 13.00 -20.49 -27.82
CA THR A 173 12.41 -21.20 -26.68
C THR A 173 11.26 -20.43 -26.03
N ARG A 174 10.38 -21.14 -25.32
CA ARG A 174 9.34 -20.56 -24.45
C ARG A 174 9.19 -21.37 -23.17
N SER A 175 8.99 -20.66 -22.06
CA SER A 175 8.82 -21.24 -20.73
C SER A 175 7.43 -21.85 -20.56
N TYR A 176 7.37 -23.08 -20.06
CA TYR A 176 6.12 -23.76 -19.71
C TYR A 176 6.28 -24.58 -18.44
N SER A 177 5.43 -24.32 -17.45
CA SER A 177 5.42 -25.02 -16.16
C SER A 177 4.87 -26.44 -16.29
N PHE A 178 5.42 -27.36 -15.52
CA PHE A 178 4.90 -28.72 -15.46
C PHE A 178 3.50 -28.74 -14.85
N ALA A 179 2.59 -29.53 -15.44
CA ALA A 179 1.26 -29.81 -14.90
C ALA A 179 1.13 -31.23 -14.30
N ASN A 180 2.13 -32.09 -14.52
CA ASN A 180 2.21 -33.44 -13.97
C ASN A 180 2.95 -33.49 -12.63
N GLY A 181 2.75 -34.56 -11.86
CA GLY A 181 3.53 -34.81 -10.64
C GLY A 181 5.01 -35.18 -10.93
N PRO A 182 5.95 -34.93 -10.00
CA PRO A 182 7.38 -35.23 -10.17
C PRO A 182 7.72 -36.69 -10.44
N HIS A 183 6.84 -37.63 -10.06
CA HIS A 183 7.02 -39.07 -10.25
C HIS A 183 6.28 -39.62 -11.48
N GLU A 184 5.53 -38.79 -12.22
CA GLU A 184 4.77 -39.23 -13.38
C GLU A 184 5.66 -39.37 -14.62
N ASP A 185 5.40 -40.41 -15.43
CA ASP A 185 6.19 -40.76 -16.62
C ASP A 185 6.08 -39.73 -17.75
N ARG A 186 4.94 -39.05 -17.86
CA ARG A 186 4.66 -38.07 -18.92
C ARG A 186 4.81 -36.66 -18.38
N LEU A 187 5.48 -35.81 -19.16
CA LEU A 187 5.57 -34.39 -18.90
C LEU A 187 4.37 -33.72 -19.56
N ILE A 188 3.55 -33.01 -18.78
CA ILE A 188 2.30 -32.39 -19.24
C ILE A 188 2.43 -30.88 -19.10
N PHE A 189 1.98 -30.15 -20.12
CA PHE A 189 1.97 -28.68 -20.15
C PHE A 189 0.60 -28.19 -20.59
N LEU A 190 0.13 -27.10 -19.99
CA LEU A 190 -1.07 -26.37 -20.44
C LEU A 190 -0.63 -25.07 -21.11
N ILE A 191 -0.97 -24.92 -22.38
CA ILE A 191 -0.45 -23.84 -23.23
C ILE A 191 -1.60 -23.01 -23.76
N LYS A 192 -1.59 -21.72 -23.41
CA LYS A 192 -2.53 -20.74 -23.96
C LYS A 192 -2.15 -20.42 -25.41
N LEU A 193 -3.15 -20.47 -26.29
CA LEU A 193 -3.03 -20.11 -27.69
C LEU A 193 -3.20 -18.60 -27.83
N THR A 194 -2.11 -17.94 -28.21
CA THR A 194 -2.09 -16.50 -28.48
C THR A 194 -1.97 -16.29 -29.99
N PRO A 195 -2.86 -15.48 -30.61
CA PRO A 195 -2.74 -15.14 -32.03
C PRO A 195 -1.35 -14.55 -32.36
N GLY A 196 -0.70 -15.08 -33.40
CA GLY A 196 0.65 -14.66 -33.81
C GLY A 196 1.80 -15.15 -32.93
N GLY A 197 1.53 -15.92 -31.87
CA GLY A 197 2.57 -16.48 -31.01
C GLY A 197 3.29 -17.65 -31.67
N ALA A 198 4.63 -17.64 -31.70
CA ALA A 198 5.44 -18.67 -32.39
C ALA A 198 5.15 -20.12 -31.93
N MET A 199 5.01 -20.35 -30.61
CA MET A 199 4.63 -21.67 -30.09
C MET A 199 3.17 -21.99 -30.40
N SER A 200 2.27 -21.00 -30.31
CA SER A 200 0.85 -21.19 -30.62
C SER A 200 0.66 -21.60 -32.08
N THR A 201 1.30 -20.90 -33.03
CA THR A 201 1.32 -21.25 -34.46
C THR A 201 1.90 -22.64 -34.69
N TYR A 202 3.02 -22.99 -34.04
CA TYR A 202 3.57 -24.35 -34.12
C TYR A 202 2.54 -25.40 -33.68
N LEU A 203 1.94 -25.24 -32.50
CA LEU A 203 1.01 -26.21 -31.94
C LEU A 203 -0.29 -26.33 -32.76
N THR A 204 -0.77 -25.26 -33.38
CA THR A 204 -2.02 -25.28 -34.15
C THR A 204 -1.85 -25.70 -35.60
N GLU A 205 -0.70 -25.44 -36.23
CA GLU A 205 -0.53 -25.62 -37.67
C GLU A 205 0.48 -26.70 -38.07
N ARG A 206 1.46 -27.01 -37.20
CA ARG A 206 2.63 -27.82 -37.57
C ARG A 206 2.86 -29.05 -36.70
N ALA A 207 2.59 -28.95 -35.40
CA ALA A 207 2.93 -30.00 -34.44
C ALA A 207 2.19 -31.31 -34.71
N THR A 208 2.91 -32.42 -34.71
CA THR A 208 2.32 -33.76 -34.86
C THR A 208 2.72 -34.72 -33.75
N ARG A 209 1.81 -35.62 -33.38
CA ARG A 209 2.14 -36.71 -32.43
C ARG A 209 3.23 -37.60 -33.06
N GLY A 210 4.27 -37.90 -32.30
CA GLY A 210 5.44 -38.66 -32.75
C GLY A 210 6.66 -37.80 -33.13
N GLU A 211 6.51 -36.47 -33.20
CA GLU A 211 7.60 -35.56 -33.52
C GLU A 211 8.56 -35.38 -32.32
N PRO A 212 9.88 -35.27 -32.55
CA PRO A 212 10.83 -34.93 -31.50
C PRO A 212 10.67 -33.47 -31.06
N ILE A 213 10.77 -33.22 -29.77
CA ILE A 213 10.80 -31.88 -29.19
C ILE A 213 11.88 -31.83 -28.10
N ALA A 214 12.66 -30.75 -28.07
CA ALA A 214 13.72 -30.56 -27.10
C ALA A 214 13.34 -29.46 -26.10
N PHE A 215 13.87 -29.58 -24.89
CA PHE A 215 13.67 -28.58 -23.85
C PHE A 215 14.84 -28.57 -22.88
N THR A 216 14.97 -27.48 -22.13
CA THR A 216 15.98 -27.34 -21.07
C THR A 216 15.29 -27.07 -19.73
N GLY A 217 15.72 -27.76 -18.67
CA GLY A 217 15.25 -27.53 -17.30
C GLY A 217 15.58 -28.68 -16.34
N PRO A 218 15.01 -28.66 -15.11
CA PRO A 218 14.00 -27.71 -14.66
C PRO A 218 14.56 -26.31 -14.34
N HIS A 219 13.68 -25.33 -14.30
CA HIS A 219 13.92 -23.93 -13.93
C HIS A 219 12.84 -23.44 -12.96
N GLY A 220 13.09 -22.32 -12.28
CA GLY A 220 12.10 -21.63 -11.43
C GLY A 220 12.22 -21.91 -9.93
N SER A 221 11.90 -20.88 -9.12
CA SER A 221 11.83 -20.93 -7.65
C SER A 221 10.39 -21.02 -7.10
N PHE A 222 9.38 -20.93 -7.98
CA PHE A 222 7.99 -21.18 -7.63
C PHE A 222 7.75 -22.70 -7.48
N PHE A 223 7.81 -23.22 -6.25
CA PHE A 223 7.54 -24.63 -5.98
C PHE A 223 6.95 -24.84 -4.60
N LEU A 224 6.17 -25.92 -4.43
CA LEU A 224 5.55 -26.29 -3.16
C LEU A 224 6.61 -26.53 -2.07
N ARG A 225 6.57 -25.73 -0.99
CA ARG A 225 7.44 -25.88 0.18
C ARG A 225 7.00 -27.04 1.08
N GLU A 226 7.97 -27.67 1.75
CA GLU A 226 7.76 -28.88 2.57
C GLU A 226 7.04 -28.63 3.90
N ALA A 227 6.99 -27.39 4.39
CA ALA A 227 6.34 -27.05 5.66
C ALA A 227 4.86 -27.49 5.71
N ASP A 228 4.44 -28.19 6.77
CA ASP A 228 3.09 -28.76 6.92
C ASP A 228 2.07 -27.72 7.43
N ARG A 229 1.81 -26.67 6.62
CA ARG A 229 0.88 -25.57 6.94
C ARG A 229 -0.31 -25.49 5.97
N PRO A 230 -1.43 -24.82 6.32
CA PRO A 230 -2.51 -24.54 5.38
C PRO A 230 -2.01 -23.84 4.09
N VAL A 231 -2.63 -24.14 2.96
CA VAL A 231 -2.23 -23.62 1.64
C VAL A 231 -3.41 -23.00 0.90
N LEU A 232 -3.21 -21.77 0.41
CA LEU A 232 -4.12 -21.13 -0.54
C LEU A 232 -3.45 -21.10 -1.92
N LEU A 233 -4.04 -21.80 -2.89
CA LEU A 233 -3.58 -21.90 -4.27
C LEU A 233 -4.45 -20.97 -5.14
N LEU A 234 -3.82 -20.13 -5.94
CA LEU A 234 -4.50 -19.18 -6.81
C LEU A 234 -3.96 -19.33 -8.24
N ALA A 235 -4.87 -19.56 -9.19
CA ALA A 235 -4.51 -19.80 -10.58
C ALA A 235 -5.28 -18.88 -11.54
N GLY A 236 -4.56 -18.28 -12.50
CA GLY A 236 -5.13 -17.49 -13.59
C GLY A 236 -4.91 -18.13 -14.96
N GLY A 237 -5.96 -18.55 -15.66
CA GLY A 237 -5.84 -19.16 -17.00
C GLY A 237 -4.95 -20.42 -16.99
N THR A 238 -3.87 -20.43 -17.77
CA THR A 238 -2.90 -21.56 -17.76
C THR A 238 -1.92 -21.53 -16.59
N GLY A 239 -1.98 -20.51 -15.72
CA GLY A 239 -1.32 -20.52 -14.41
C GLY A 239 -1.78 -21.68 -13.51
N LEU A 240 -2.82 -22.42 -13.93
CA LEU A 240 -3.24 -23.68 -13.34
C LEU A 240 -2.19 -24.80 -13.47
N ALA A 241 -1.31 -24.77 -14.48
CA ALA A 241 -0.32 -25.83 -14.71
C ALA A 241 0.56 -26.13 -13.47
N PRO A 242 1.35 -25.18 -12.92
CA PRO A 242 2.19 -25.44 -11.77
C PRO A 242 1.37 -25.87 -10.54
N ILE A 243 0.17 -25.32 -10.38
CA ILE A 243 -0.76 -25.66 -9.29
C ILE A 243 -1.21 -27.13 -9.37
N LEU A 244 -1.50 -27.66 -10.57
CA LEU A 244 -1.80 -29.08 -10.75
C LEU A 244 -0.62 -29.98 -10.39
N SER A 245 0.61 -29.55 -10.69
CA SER A 245 1.80 -30.28 -10.28
C SER A 245 1.91 -30.36 -8.75
N MET A 246 1.65 -29.25 -8.04
CA MET A 246 1.60 -29.20 -6.57
C MET A 246 0.52 -30.12 -5.99
N LEU A 247 -0.70 -30.06 -6.52
CA LEU A 247 -1.80 -30.93 -6.07
C LEU A 247 -1.51 -32.41 -6.30
N ARG A 248 -0.89 -32.78 -7.42
CA ARG A 248 -0.48 -34.16 -7.71
C ARG A 248 0.62 -34.64 -6.77
N LYS A 249 1.55 -33.76 -6.38
CA LYS A 249 2.53 -34.08 -5.34
C LYS A 249 1.87 -34.35 -3.99
N LEU A 250 0.95 -33.46 -3.57
CA LEU A 250 0.19 -33.64 -2.33
C LEU A 250 -0.62 -34.94 -2.31
N ASP A 251 -1.22 -35.33 -3.44
CA ASP A 251 -1.92 -36.60 -3.59
C ASP A 251 -0.96 -37.79 -3.47
N SER A 252 0.20 -37.73 -4.14
CA SER A 252 1.20 -38.79 -4.06
C SER A 252 1.77 -38.99 -2.65
N ASP A 253 1.85 -37.91 -1.87
CA ASP A 253 2.34 -37.91 -0.49
C ASP A 253 1.26 -38.29 0.54
N ASN A 254 0.01 -38.48 0.11
CA ASN A 254 -1.16 -38.65 0.98
C ASN A 254 -1.28 -37.52 2.02
N SER A 255 -1.04 -36.28 1.57
CA SER A 255 -1.05 -35.11 2.43
C SER A 255 -2.41 -34.89 3.10
N ARG A 256 -2.36 -34.45 4.35
CA ARG A 256 -3.55 -34.04 5.13
C ARG A 256 -3.64 -32.52 5.30
N ARG A 257 -2.79 -31.77 4.60
CA ARG A 257 -2.80 -30.31 4.63
C ARG A 257 -4.17 -29.79 4.22
N SER A 258 -4.60 -28.73 4.90
CA SER A 258 -5.73 -27.93 4.44
C SER A 258 -5.30 -27.16 3.19
N VAL A 259 -6.01 -27.35 2.08
CA VAL A 259 -5.69 -26.75 0.78
C VAL A 259 -6.96 -26.21 0.15
N HIS A 260 -6.94 -24.94 -0.24
CA HIS A 260 -8.01 -24.33 -1.02
C HIS A 260 -7.48 -23.78 -2.34
N LEU A 261 -8.13 -24.08 -3.46
CA LEU A 261 -7.81 -23.53 -4.78
C LEU A 261 -8.89 -22.56 -5.25
N VAL A 262 -8.49 -21.35 -5.67
CA VAL A 262 -9.35 -20.46 -6.47
C VAL A 262 -8.82 -20.37 -7.91
N TYR A 263 -9.62 -20.82 -8.87
CA TYR A 263 -9.27 -20.82 -10.29
C TYR A 263 -10.02 -19.74 -11.08
N GLY A 264 -9.31 -18.70 -11.53
CA GLY A 264 -9.88 -17.59 -12.29
C GLY A 264 -9.56 -17.68 -13.78
N VAL A 265 -10.57 -17.44 -14.63
CA VAL A 265 -10.37 -17.35 -16.08
C VAL A 265 -11.15 -16.20 -16.72
N SER A 266 -10.82 -15.87 -17.97
CA SER A 266 -11.44 -14.75 -18.67
C SER A 266 -12.84 -15.08 -19.19
N SER A 267 -13.02 -16.24 -19.82
CA SER A 267 -14.26 -16.69 -20.44
C SER A 267 -14.54 -18.18 -20.16
N ASP A 268 -15.77 -18.65 -20.42
CA ASP A 268 -16.16 -20.05 -20.16
C ASP A 268 -15.29 -21.07 -20.90
N VAL A 269 -14.79 -20.73 -22.09
CA VAL A 269 -13.91 -21.62 -22.87
C VAL A 269 -12.51 -21.73 -22.29
N ASP A 270 -12.12 -20.85 -21.37
CA ASP A 270 -10.83 -20.91 -20.70
C ASP A 270 -10.86 -21.82 -19.46
N LEU A 271 -12.04 -22.21 -18.97
CA LEU A 271 -12.19 -23.21 -17.90
C LEU A 271 -11.87 -24.60 -18.44
N VAL A 272 -10.62 -25.01 -18.34
CA VAL A 272 -10.15 -26.32 -18.80
C VAL A 272 -9.74 -27.21 -17.65
N VAL A 273 -9.66 -28.54 -17.90
CA VAL A 273 -9.24 -29.59 -16.95
C VAL A 273 -9.97 -29.62 -15.60
N VAL A 274 -11.21 -29.12 -15.55
CA VAL A 274 -12.08 -29.15 -14.36
C VAL A 274 -12.26 -30.57 -13.82
N ASP A 275 -12.48 -31.55 -14.71
CA ASP A 275 -12.63 -32.96 -14.33
C ASP A 275 -11.42 -33.51 -13.55
N GLU A 276 -10.21 -33.02 -13.81
CA GLU A 276 -9.01 -33.41 -13.06
C GLU A 276 -8.96 -32.79 -11.68
N ILE A 277 -9.40 -31.53 -11.54
CA ILE A 277 -9.50 -30.85 -10.25
C ILE A 277 -10.53 -31.58 -9.37
N GLU A 278 -11.69 -31.93 -9.94
CA GLU A 278 -12.72 -32.73 -9.25
C GLU A 278 -12.20 -34.11 -8.83
N TRP A 279 -11.43 -34.76 -9.70
CA TRP A 279 -10.80 -36.04 -9.37
C TRP A 279 -9.79 -35.91 -8.22
N LEU A 280 -8.99 -34.84 -8.18
CA LEU A 280 -8.06 -34.55 -7.09
C LEU A 280 -8.82 -34.23 -5.79
N ALA A 281 -9.91 -33.47 -5.84
CA ALA A 281 -10.78 -33.17 -4.70
C ALA A 281 -11.41 -34.43 -4.10
N GLY A 282 -11.73 -35.43 -4.92
CA GLY A 282 -12.21 -36.73 -4.45
C GLY A 282 -11.14 -37.57 -3.73
N ARG A 283 -9.85 -37.26 -3.92
CA ARG A 283 -8.72 -38.04 -3.36
C ARG A 283 -8.03 -37.36 -2.18
N LEU A 284 -7.96 -36.04 -2.20
CA LEU A 284 -7.34 -35.23 -1.16
C LEU A 284 -8.38 -34.81 -0.12
N PRO A 285 -8.39 -35.39 1.09
CA PRO A 285 -9.46 -35.13 2.06
C PRO A 285 -9.47 -33.69 2.60
N GLY A 286 -8.34 -32.97 2.53
CA GLY A 286 -8.20 -31.57 2.94
C GLY A 286 -8.31 -30.57 1.78
N PHE A 287 -8.67 -30.99 0.57
CA PHE A 287 -8.68 -30.13 -0.62
C PHE A 287 -10.10 -29.67 -0.98
N THR A 288 -10.27 -28.35 -1.07
CA THR A 288 -11.47 -27.70 -1.62
C THR A 288 -11.10 -26.75 -2.75
N TRP A 289 -12.04 -26.44 -3.63
CA TRP A 289 -11.77 -25.52 -4.73
C TRP A 289 -13.02 -24.80 -5.21
N ASP A 290 -12.81 -23.60 -5.75
CA ASP A 290 -13.80 -22.78 -6.44
C ASP A 290 -13.20 -22.20 -7.73
N HIS A 291 -14.06 -21.75 -8.64
CA HIS A 291 -13.63 -21.03 -9.84
C HIS A 291 -14.48 -19.79 -10.09
N CYS A 292 -13.94 -18.82 -10.81
CA CYS A 292 -14.67 -17.65 -11.31
C CYS A 292 -14.36 -17.33 -12.76
N VAL A 293 -15.32 -16.72 -13.45
CA VAL A 293 -15.17 -16.25 -14.83
C VAL A 293 -15.41 -14.75 -14.89
N SER A 294 -14.47 -14.00 -15.48
CA SER A 294 -14.57 -12.53 -15.50
C SER A 294 -15.61 -12.00 -16.48
N ASP A 295 -15.92 -12.75 -17.56
CA ASP A 295 -16.93 -12.36 -18.54
C ASP A 295 -18.32 -12.25 -17.91
N PRO A 296 -18.97 -11.07 -17.89
CA PRO A 296 -20.31 -10.91 -17.36
C PRO A 296 -21.36 -11.80 -18.05
N ALA A 297 -21.14 -12.18 -19.30
CA ALA A 297 -22.01 -13.07 -20.08
C ALA A 297 -21.85 -14.55 -19.73
N SER A 298 -20.85 -14.90 -18.90
CA SER A 298 -20.59 -16.27 -18.46
C SER A 298 -21.79 -16.92 -17.78
N SER A 299 -21.87 -18.25 -17.92
CA SER A 299 -22.82 -19.10 -17.20
C SER A 299 -22.28 -19.62 -15.86
N ALA A 300 -21.02 -19.31 -15.50
CA ALA A 300 -20.37 -19.80 -14.31
C ALA A 300 -21.07 -19.32 -13.02
N PRO A 301 -21.09 -20.15 -11.96
CA PRO A 301 -21.70 -19.79 -10.68
C PRO A 301 -21.11 -18.53 -10.05
N ASN A 302 -19.79 -18.38 -10.12
CA ASN A 302 -19.09 -17.20 -9.61
C ASN A 302 -18.57 -16.36 -10.79
N LYS A 303 -18.96 -15.10 -10.83
CA LYS A 303 -18.49 -14.12 -11.81
C LYS A 303 -17.50 -13.16 -11.16
N GLY A 304 -16.54 -12.68 -11.95
CA GLY A 304 -15.53 -11.72 -11.51
C GLY A 304 -14.13 -12.33 -11.42
N TYR A 305 -13.37 -11.93 -10.41
CA TYR A 305 -11.95 -12.23 -10.26
C TYR A 305 -11.69 -13.01 -8.97
N VAL A 306 -10.57 -13.74 -8.89
CA VAL A 306 -10.32 -14.71 -7.80
C VAL A 306 -10.43 -14.12 -6.39
N MET A 307 -10.14 -12.83 -6.22
CA MET A 307 -10.18 -12.13 -4.94
C MET A 307 -11.58 -12.12 -4.33
N SER A 308 -12.64 -12.20 -5.14
CA SER A 308 -14.02 -12.25 -4.62
C SER A 308 -14.36 -13.57 -3.92
N LEU A 309 -13.52 -14.61 -4.11
CA LEU A 309 -13.70 -15.94 -3.54
C LEU A 309 -12.69 -16.24 -2.42
N ILE A 310 -11.80 -15.30 -2.11
CA ILE A 310 -10.91 -15.42 -0.97
C ILE A 310 -11.69 -14.99 0.29
N GLY A 311 -12.11 -15.97 1.09
CA GLY A 311 -12.76 -15.73 2.38
C GLY A 311 -11.77 -15.73 3.55
N PRO A 312 -12.16 -15.20 4.73
CA PRO A 312 -11.34 -15.23 5.94
C PRO A 312 -10.86 -16.63 6.33
N ASP A 313 -11.71 -17.65 6.18
CA ASP A 313 -11.37 -19.06 6.46
C ASP A 313 -10.23 -19.59 5.58
N HIS A 314 -10.04 -19.03 4.38
CA HIS A 314 -8.94 -19.41 3.49
C HIS A 314 -7.61 -18.79 3.93
N LEU A 315 -7.66 -17.68 4.66
CA LEU A 315 -6.48 -16.93 5.11
C LEU A 315 -5.95 -17.40 6.47
N ASN A 316 -6.71 -18.24 7.20
CA ASN A 316 -6.31 -18.89 8.45
C ASN A 316 -5.67 -17.92 9.48
N ASP A 317 -6.20 -16.70 9.60
CA ASP A 317 -5.68 -15.63 10.46
C ASP A 317 -4.16 -15.35 10.27
N GLY A 318 -3.63 -15.60 9.07
CA GLY A 318 -2.22 -15.42 8.71
C GLY A 318 -1.40 -16.71 8.70
N ASP A 319 -1.88 -17.81 9.30
CA ASP A 319 -1.20 -19.11 9.23
C ASP A 319 -1.51 -19.86 7.92
N VAL A 320 -1.16 -19.24 6.79
CA VAL A 320 -1.35 -19.79 5.45
C VAL A 320 -0.13 -19.51 4.57
N ALA A 321 0.22 -20.45 3.70
CA ALA A 321 1.14 -20.23 2.60
C ALA A 321 0.35 -20.00 1.31
N ILE A 322 0.55 -18.86 0.65
CA ILE A 322 -0.15 -18.49 -0.57
C ILE A 322 0.74 -18.77 -1.78
N TYR A 323 0.22 -19.52 -2.76
CA TYR A 323 0.89 -19.77 -4.04
C TYR A 323 0.02 -19.25 -5.17
N LEU A 324 0.56 -18.32 -5.96
CA LEU A 324 -0.19 -17.60 -6.98
C LEU A 324 0.52 -17.66 -8.33
N CYS A 325 -0.13 -18.25 -9.32
CA CYS A 325 0.38 -18.27 -10.70
C CYS A 325 -0.65 -17.71 -11.67
N GLY A 326 -0.27 -16.69 -12.44
CA GLY A 326 -1.18 -16.02 -13.35
C GLY A 326 -0.60 -14.82 -14.08
N PRO A 327 -1.45 -14.03 -14.77
CA PRO A 327 -1.01 -12.82 -15.45
C PRO A 327 -0.62 -11.73 -14.42
N PRO A 328 0.35 -10.84 -14.74
CA PRO A 328 0.85 -9.84 -13.79
C PRO A 328 -0.23 -9.02 -13.06
N PRO A 329 -1.31 -8.52 -13.72
CA PRO A 329 -2.36 -7.76 -13.02
C PRO A 329 -3.09 -8.55 -11.92
N MET A 330 -3.18 -9.87 -12.06
CA MET A 330 -3.79 -10.74 -11.06
C MET A 330 -2.90 -10.84 -9.82
N VAL A 331 -1.57 -10.95 -10.02
CA VAL A 331 -0.61 -11.02 -8.90
C VAL A 331 -0.70 -9.79 -8.03
N GLU A 332 -0.68 -8.62 -8.65
CA GLU A 332 -0.79 -7.35 -7.95
C GLU A 332 -2.13 -7.20 -7.21
N SER A 333 -3.23 -7.60 -7.85
CA SER A 333 -4.57 -7.50 -7.25
C SER A 333 -4.75 -8.43 -6.05
N VAL A 334 -4.19 -9.65 -6.08
CA VAL A 334 -4.23 -10.56 -4.91
C VAL A 334 -3.39 -9.99 -3.78
N ARG A 335 -2.19 -9.48 -4.09
CA ARG A 335 -1.29 -8.90 -3.09
C ARG A 335 -1.98 -7.75 -2.35
N GLN A 336 -2.62 -6.85 -3.10
CA GLN A 336 -3.42 -5.77 -2.53
C GLN A 336 -4.56 -6.32 -1.66
N HIS A 337 -5.29 -7.33 -2.13
CA HIS A 337 -6.41 -7.91 -1.39
C HIS A 337 -6.01 -8.54 -0.04
N VAL A 338 -4.90 -9.29 -0.01
CA VAL A 338 -4.37 -9.88 1.23
C VAL A 338 -3.91 -8.78 2.19
N ALA A 339 -3.25 -7.73 1.68
CA ALA A 339 -2.83 -6.58 2.47
C ALA A 339 -4.02 -5.78 3.04
N GLU A 340 -5.10 -5.63 2.29
CA GLU A 340 -6.36 -4.99 2.71
C GLU A 340 -7.09 -5.80 3.80
N ALA A 341 -6.96 -7.13 3.77
CA ALA A 341 -7.48 -8.00 4.83
C ALA A 341 -6.71 -7.85 6.16
N GLY A 342 -5.57 -7.15 6.17
CA GLY A 342 -4.74 -6.96 7.36
C GLY A 342 -4.07 -8.26 7.81
N ILE A 343 -3.90 -9.22 6.90
CA ILE A 343 -3.33 -10.54 7.17
C ILE A 343 -1.97 -10.63 6.50
N GLU A 344 -0.99 -11.14 7.23
CA GLU A 344 0.34 -11.43 6.71
C GLU A 344 0.53 -12.94 6.64
N PRO A 345 0.58 -13.53 5.43
CA PRO A 345 0.71 -14.97 5.27
C PRO A 345 2.12 -15.44 5.67
N THR A 346 2.23 -16.70 6.09
CA THR A 346 3.51 -17.37 6.41
C THR A 346 4.48 -17.45 5.22
N GLY A 347 3.95 -17.31 4.01
CA GLY A 347 4.72 -17.20 2.78
C GLY A 347 3.81 -16.78 1.62
N PHE A 348 4.32 -15.90 0.76
CA PHE A 348 3.63 -15.45 -0.45
C PHE A 348 4.53 -15.71 -1.66
N TYR A 349 4.23 -16.80 -2.38
CA TYR A 349 5.00 -17.26 -3.53
C TYR A 349 4.22 -16.95 -4.80
N TYR A 350 4.87 -16.35 -5.80
CA TYR A 350 4.18 -16.04 -7.05
C TYR A 350 5.00 -16.30 -8.32
N GLU A 351 4.27 -16.53 -9.40
CA GLU A 351 4.79 -16.73 -10.75
C GLU A 351 3.98 -15.90 -11.76
N LYS A 352 4.66 -15.02 -12.52
CA LYS A 352 4.03 -14.11 -13.49
C LYS A 352 4.25 -14.58 -14.93
N PHE A 353 3.18 -14.87 -15.66
CA PHE A 353 3.26 -15.17 -17.10
C PHE A 353 3.06 -13.91 -17.95
N ALA A 354 4.12 -13.37 -18.55
CA ALA A 354 4.02 -12.26 -19.51
C ALA A 354 3.97 -12.76 -20.97
N LEU A 355 3.30 -11.99 -21.83
CA LEU A 355 3.34 -12.19 -23.28
C LEU A 355 4.64 -11.57 -23.80
N ALA A 356 5.50 -12.35 -24.49
CA ALA A 356 6.72 -11.84 -25.10
C ALA A 356 6.39 -10.76 -26.16
N ALA A 357 6.91 -9.54 -25.98
CA ALA A 357 6.75 -8.44 -26.94
C ALA A 357 7.47 -8.73 -28.27
N GLN A 358 6.92 -8.26 -29.39
CA GLN A 358 7.62 -8.26 -30.68
C GLN A 358 8.69 -7.15 -30.69
N PRO A 359 9.88 -7.38 -31.30
CA PRO A 359 10.80 -6.29 -31.61
C PRO A 359 10.11 -5.32 -32.58
N ALA A 360 10.15 -4.02 -32.27
CA ALA A 360 9.68 -2.98 -33.19
C ALA A 360 10.46 -3.04 -34.50
N ALA A 361 9.76 -2.96 -35.62
CA ALA A 361 10.36 -2.95 -36.95
C ALA A 361 11.18 -1.66 -37.17
N ASP A 362 12.39 -1.83 -37.73
CA ASP A 362 13.30 -0.77 -38.13
C ASP A 362 12.58 0.31 -38.96
N VAL A 363 12.67 1.57 -38.51
CA VAL A 363 12.32 2.73 -39.34
C VAL A 363 13.59 3.25 -40.01
N ASP A 364 13.51 3.24 -41.33
CA ASP A 364 14.56 3.52 -42.31
C ASP A 364 15.14 4.94 -42.20
N VAL A 365 16.43 5.05 -42.54
CA VAL A 365 17.23 6.29 -42.48
C VAL A 365 17.24 6.98 -43.86
N GLY A 366 16.93 8.28 -43.88
CA GLY A 366 17.21 9.22 -44.98
C GLY A 366 15.97 10.04 -45.37
N SER A 367 16.02 11.33 -45.71
CA SER A 367 17.10 12.25 -46.06
C SER A 367 16.54 13.69 -46.12
N ASP A 368 17.37 14.69 -45.82
CA ASP A 368 17.35 16.12 -46.21
C ASP A 368 16.11 16.72 -46.92
N ALA A 369 15.61 17.85 -46.39
CA ALA A 369 15.77 19.20 -46.99
C ALA A 369 14.72 20.23 -46.50
N GLY A 370 15.18 21.44 -46.14
CA GLY A 370 14.57 22.70 -46.63
C GLY A 370 13.46 23.38 -45.82
N SER A 371 13.87 24.24 -44.88
CA SER A 371 13.59 25.70 -44.81
C SER A 371 12.30 26.30 -45.45
N VAL A 372 11.67 27.20 -44.67
CA VAL A 372 11.00 28.50 -45.03
C VAL A 372 9.49 28.64 -44.74
N ILE A 373 9.19 29.36 -43.63
CA ILE A 373 8.39 30.60 -43.44
C ILE A 373 6.91 30.75 -43.95
N ASP A 374 6.06 31.17 -42.99
CA ASP A 374 4.98 32.19 -43.01
C ASP A 374 3.46 31.91 -43.13
N THR A 375 2.76 32.55 -42.16
CA THR A 375 1.48 33.29 -42.18
C THR A 375 0.11 32.59 -42.18
N GLU A 376 -0.53 32.65 -41.01
CA GLU A 376 -1.74 33.45 -40.65
C GLU A 376 -3.02 33.48 -41.53
N VAL A 377 -4.17 33.36 -40.81
CA VAL A 377 -5.41 34.21 -40.87
C VAL A 377 -6.71 33.65 -41.51
N VAL A 378 -7.68 33.39 -40.62
CA VAL A 378 -9.10 33.85 -40.58
C VAL A 378 -10.28 32.98 -41.09
N ARG A 379 -11.34 33.11 -40.27
CA ARG A 379 -12.72 32.60 -40.21
C ARG A 379 -13.65 33.16 -41.32
N ASP A 380 -14.75 32.43 -41.59
CA ASP A 380 -16.16 32.93 -41.68
C ASP A 380 -17.06 31.77 -42.16
N GLU A 381 -18.09 31.36 -41.39
CA GLU A 381 -19.51 31.79 -41.36
C GLU A 381 -20.46 31.00 -42.29
N ALA A 382 -21.60 30.58 -41.71
CA ALA A 382 -22.78 29.95 -42.34
C ALA A 382 -23.70 31.00 -43.01
N PRO A 383 -24.78 30.62 -43.74
CA PRO A 383 -26.14 30.52 -43.14
C PRO A 383 -27.14 29.52 -43.84
N GLU A 384 -28.07 28.87 -43.11
CA GLU A 384 -29.56 29.07 -42.97
C GLU A 384 -30.49 28.37 -44.01
N ASP A 385 -31.48 27.57 -43.52
CA ASP A 385 -32.94 27.77 -43.75
C ASP A 385 -33.84 26.62 -43.15
N ASP A 386 -35.02 27.02 -42.64
CA ASP A 386 -36.13 26.32 -41.91
C ASP A 386 -37.32 26.02 -42.90
N PRO A 387 -38.59 25.63 -42.56
CA PRO A 387 -39.23 24.81 -41.50
C PRO A 387 -40.25 23.73 -42.04
N ALA A 388 -40.83 22.88 -41.16
CA ALA A 388 -42.29 22.66 -40.98
C ALA A 388 -42.72 21.31 -40.34
N MET A 389 -43.71 21.39 -39.44
CA MET A 389 -44.44 20.33 -38.71
C MET A 389 -45.48 19.54 -39.54
N THR A 390 -45.82 18.29 -39.16
CA THR A 390 -47.13 17.86 -38.57
C THR A 390 -47.26 16.32 -38.36
N ALA A 391 -48.11 15.94 -37.39
CA ALA A 391 -48.28 14.64 -36.73
C ALA A 391 -49.21 13.61 -37.43
N LEU A 392 -49.19 12.34 -36.99
CA LEU A 392 -50.36 11.48 -36.65
C LEU A 392 -49.93 10.06 -36.18
N ALA A 393 -50.81 9.41 -35.41
CA ALA A 393 -50.57 8.32 -34.46
C ALA A 393 -51.09 6.91 -34.89
N ASP A 394 -50.83 5.94 -33.99
CA ASP A 394 -51.52 4.65 -33.68
C ASP A 394 -50.99 3.29 -34.21
N ASP A 395 -50.38 2.56 -33.26
CA ASP A 395 -50.79 1.28 -32.63
C ASP A 395 -50.85 -0.05 -33.43
N THR A 396 -50.05 -1.05 -32.99
CA THR A 396 -50.49 -2.33 -32.38
C THR A 396 -49.38 -3.41 -32.34
N GLY A 397 -49.12 -4.03 -31.16
CA GLY A 397 -48.68 -5.45 -31.11
C GLY A 397 -47.56 -5.96 -30.16
N VAL A 398 -47.59 -5.69 -28.84
CA VAL A 398 -47.42 -6.60 -27.63
C VAL A 398 -46.38 -7.78 -27.64
N PRO A 399 -45.76 -8.24 -26.50
CA PRO A 399 -45.31 -7.62 -25.23
C PRO A 399 -43.83 -7.95 -24.85
N ASP A 400 -43.19 -7.21 -23.94
CA ASP A 400 -42.26 -7.84 -22.98
C ASP A 400 -42.14 -7.09 -21.64
N ARG A 401 -41.94 -7.86 -20.59
CA ARG A 401 -41.99 -7.55 -19.17
C ARG A 401 -40.68 -6.93 -18.68
N THR A 402 -40.70 -5.63 -18.39
CA THR A 402 -39.96 -5.10 -17.23
C THR A 402 -40.60 -3.78 -16.80
N ALA A 403 -41.66 -3.91 -15.99
CA ALA A 403 -42.08 -2.84 -15.12
C ALA A 403 -41.27 -2.90 -13.82
N ALA A 404 -40.96 -1.72 -13.31
CA ALA A 404 -40.58 -1.40 -11.93
C ALA A 404 -39.10 -1.50 -11.53
N LEU A 405 -38.28 -0.60 -12.09
CA LEU A 405 -37.48 0.27 -11.24
C LEU A 405 -37.96 1.72 -11.44
N LEU A 406 -38.27 2.33 -10.32
CA LEU A 406 -39.15 3.48 -10.13
C LEU A 406 -38.54 4.81 -10.63
N LEU A 407 -39.14 5.38 -11.68
CA LEU A 407 -39.20 6.83 -11.85
C LEU A 407 -40.29 7.34 -10.91
N VAL A 408 -39.92 7.97 -9.79
CA VAL A 408 -40.88 8.77 -8.98
C VAL A 408 -40.42 10.22 -9.01
N PRO A 409 -41.20 11.13 -9.63
CA PRO A 409 -40.96 12.56 -9.58
C PRO A 409 -41.58 13.14 -8.31
N ASP A 410 -41.07 12.81 -7.13
CA ASP A 410 -41.27 13.62 -5.91
C ASP A 410 -40.43 13.03 -4.76
N ALA A 411 -39.55 13.84 -4.16
CA ALA A 411 -38.62 13.47 -3.09
C ALA A 411 -39.30 13.25 -1.72
N ARG A 412 -40.51 12.68 -1.71
CA ARG A 412 -41.41 12.62 -0.55
C ARG A 412 -41.66 11.21 -0.01
N ALA A 413 -41.03 10.20 -0.62
CA ALA A 413 -41.13 8.81 -0.20
C ALA A 413 -39.77 8.12 -0.18
N ILE A 414 -39.56 7.20 0.77
CA ILE A 414 -38.39 6.32 0.82
C ILE A 414 -38.91 4.88 0.86
N ALA A 415 -38.36 4.01 0.00
CA ALA A 415 -38.75 2.60 -0.10
C ALA A 415 -40.27 2.38 -0.29
N GLY A 416 -40.93 3.28 -1.04
CA GLY A 416 -42.37 3.20 -1.30
C GLY A 416 -43.27 3.65 -0.14
N GLN A 417 -42.69 4.14 0.96
CA GLN A 417 -43.43 4.71 2.09
C GLN A 417 -43.35 6.24 2.06
N GLU A 418 -44.50 6.92 1.99
CA GLU A 418 -44.59 8.38 1.95
C GLU A 418 -44.19 8.96 3.32
N THR A 419 -43.12 9.75 3.35
CA THR A 419 -42.56 10.37 4.57
C THR A 419 -42.97 11.82 4.73
N LEU A 420 -43.34 12.50 3.64
CA LEU A 420 -43.77 13.90 3.61
C LEU A 420 -45.06 14.04 2.80
N PRO A 421 -46.25 13.92 3.43
CA PRO A 421 -47.51 13.99 2.70
C PRO A 421 -47.67 15.35 2.02
N SER A 422 -48.17 15.34 0.78
CA SER A 422 -48.46 16.60 0.10
C SER A 422 -49.54 17.39 0.87
N THR A 423 -49.32 18.68 1.04
CA THR A 423 -50.29 19.61 1.65
C THR A 423 -50.33 20.83 0.76
N GLU A 424 -51.49 21.13 0.19
CA GLU A 424 -51.70 22.41 -0.49
C GLU A 424 -51.90 23.50 0.56
N LEU A 425 -51.09 24.56 0.46
CA LEU A 425 -51.23 25.75 1.30
C LEU A 425 -52.05 26.78 0.53
N ASP A 426 -53.17 27.20 1.11
CA ASP A 426 -53.96 28.31 0.55
C ASP A 426 -53.13 29.60 0.50
N ALA A 427 -53.41 30.44 -0.50
CA ALA A 427 -52.82 31.77 -0.59
C ALA A 427 -53.15 32.58 0.68
N TRP A 428 -52.14 33.21 1.28
CA TRP A 428 -52.33 34.01 2.49
C TRP A 428 -53.32 35.15 2.25
N SER A 429 -54.49 35.10 2.92
CA SER A 429 -55.55 36.09 2.81
C SER A 429 -55.45 37.23 3.85
N GLY A 430 -54.30 37.35 4.52
CA GLY A 430 -54.09 38.34 5.58
C GLY A 430 -53.92 39.76 5.05
N THR A 431 -54.17 40.74 5.92
CA THR A 431 -54.00 42.16 5.62
C THR A 431 -52.52 42.53 5.49
N ARG A 432 -52.18 43.25 4.41
CA ARG A 432 -50.84 43.84 4.22
C ARG A 432 -50.57 44.83 5.37
N PRO A 433 -49.46 44.72 6.11
CA PRO A 433 -49.11 45.70 7.14
C PRO A 433 -48.83 47.05 6.49
N ALA A 434 -49.52 48.11 6.93
CA ALA A 434 -49.18 49.47 6.57
C ALA A 434 -47.94 49.91 7.37
N ALA A 435 -46.75 49.52 6.91
CA ALA A 435 -45.49 49.94 7.53
C ALA A 435 -44.84 51.03 6.67
N THR A 436 -44.57 52.18 7.29
CA THR A 436 -43.88 53.32 6.67
C THR A 436 -42.36 53.15 6.56
N GLU A 437 -41.80 52.04 7.05
CA GLU A 437 -40.37 51.72 6.98
C GLU A 437 -40.11 50.51 6.08
N ASP A 438 -39.28 50.73 5.05
CA ASP A 438 -39.00 49.85 3.91
C ASP A 438 -38.30 48.52 4.28
N SER A 439 -37.89 48.36 5.55
CA SER A 439 -37.18 47.17 6.06
C SER A 439 -38.07 45.97 6.31
N ARG A 440 -39.38 46.17 6.52
CA ARG A 440 -40.34 45.08 6.78
C ARG A 440 -40.99 44.49 5.52
N ALA A 441 -40.75 45.08 4.35
CA ALA A 441 -41.29 44.62 3.07
C ALA A 441 -40.24 43.92 2.18
N ARG A 442 -39.04 43.67 2.71
CA ARG A 442 -37.91 43.11 1.96
C ARG A 442 -37.36 41.85 2.61
N ILE A 443 -37.00 40.86 1.81
CA ILE A 443 -36.12 39.74 2.21
C ILE A 443 -34.92 39.74 1.27
N ALA A 444 -33.72 39.63 1.83
CA ALA A 444 -32.46 39.68 1.08
C ALA A 444 -32.36 40.90 0.12
N GLY A 445 -32.86 42.06 0.56
CA GLY A 445 -32.83 43.30 -0.21
C GLY A 445 -33.91 43.44 -1.29
N GLN A 446 -34.59 42.36 -1.68
CA GLN A 446 -35.68 42.38 -2.66
C GLN A 446 -37.03 42.68 -1.99
N LEU A 447 -37.79 43.59 -2.59
CA LEU A 447 -39.11 44.00 -2.12
C LEU A 447 -40.15 42.95 -2.51
N ILE A 448 -40.81 42.34 -1.51
CA ILE A 448 -41.73 41.21 -1.73
C ILE A 448 -43.14 41.68 -2.14
N TRP A 449 -43.47 42.95 -1.86
CA TRP A 449 -44.71 43.56 -2.32
C TRP A 449 -44.42 44.84 -3.12
N PRO A 450 -44.65 44.86 -4.44
CA PRO A 450 -44.38 46.04 -5.25
C PRO A 450 -45.21 47.25 -4.79
N HIS A 451 -44.62 48.44 -4.84
CA HIS A 451 -45.38 49.70 -4.81
C HIS A 451 -45.99 49.91 -6.19
N GLY A 452 -47.30 49.66 -6.33
CA GLY A 452 -47.98 49.77 -7.62
C GLY A 452 -47.97 51.20 -8.16
N SER A 453 -47.51 51.40 -9.39
CA SER A 453 -47.75 52.62 -10.17
C SER A 453 -49.11 52.52 -10.86
N GLY A 454 -50.15 53.10 -10.24
CA GLY A 454 -51.52 53.19 -10.78
C GLY A 454 -52.53 53.71 -9.76
N ALA A 455 -52.63 55.05 -9.67
CA ALA A 455 -53.40 55.94 -8.77
C ALA A 455 -54.89 55.56 -8.52
N PRO A 456 -55.61 56.05 -7.46
CA PRO A 456 -55.50 57.40 -6.87
C PRO A 456 -55.39 57.49 -5.34
N THR A 457 -54.94 58.66 -4.90
CA THR A 457 -55.00 59.18 -3.53
C THR A 457 -56.38 58.99 -2.91
N VAL A 458 -56.45 58.41 -1.70
CA VAL A 458 -57.62 58.52 -0.83
C VAL A 458 -57.16 58.89 0.57
N ASP A 459 -57.90 59.85 1.11
CA ASP A 459 -57.70 60.60 2.34
C ASP A 459 -57.45 59.77 3.61
N VAL A 460 -56.72 60.42 4.51
CA VAL A 460 -56.50 60.05 5.89
C VAL A 460 -57.81 60.33 6.64
N ASP A 461 -58.56 59.28 6.98
CA ASP A 461 -59.58 59.20 8.04
C ASP A 461 -60.74 58.28 7.63
N ALA A 462 -60.57 56.97 7.79
CA ALA A 462 -61.63 56.01 8.13
C ALA A 462 -61.05 54.60 8.20
N GLU A 463 -61.31 53.91 9.30
CA GLU A 463 -61.10 52.48 9.46
C GLU A 463 -61.90 51.71 8.40
N THR A 464 -61.27 51.28 7.29
CA THR A 464 -61.50 50.04 6.52
C THR A 464 -60.71 50.10 5.21
N ILE A 465 -59.81 49.14 4.96
CA ILE A 465 -59.27 48.86 3.61
C ILE A 465 -59.74 47.46 3.20
N GLN A 466 -60.37 47.41 2.03
CA GLN A 466 -61.05 46.27 1.42
C GLN A 466 -60.10 45.49 0.49
N ALA A 467 -60.27 44.16 0.43
CA ALA A 467 -59.39 43.23 -0.29
C ALA A 467 -59.38 43.46 -1.81
N THR A 468 -58.19 43.57 -2.41
CA THR A 468 -57.99 43.49 -3.86
C THR A 468 -57.66 42.05 -4.28
N VAL A 469 -58.64 41.46 -4.99
CA VAL A 469 -58.61 40.43 -6.05
C VAL A 469 -57.42 39.45 -6.09
N SER A 470 -57.75 38.19 -5.81
CA SER A 470 -56.95 36.98 -6.04
C SER A 470 -56.44 36.87 -7.49
N GLN A 471 -55.15 36.55 -7.66
CA GLN A 471 -54.69 35.96 -8.93
C GLN A 471 -54.88 34.43 -8.86
N PRO A 472 -55.63 33.81 -9.78
CA PRO A 472 -55.75 32.36 -9.86
C PRO A 472 -54.52 31.77 -10.56
N GLY A 473 -53.90 30.74 -9.97
CA GLY A 473 -52.91 29.89 -10.66
C GLY A 473 -51.47 29.93 -10.13
N ALA A 474 -51.23 30.47 -8.93
CA ALA A 474 -49.89 30.42 -8.31
C ALA A 474 -49.51 28.97 -7.95
N THR A 475 -48.66 28.35 -8.77
CA THR A 475 -47.98 27.10 -8.45
C THR A 475 -46.97 27.34 -7.31
N ALA A 476 -46.52 26.26 -6.64
CA ALA A 476 -45.61 26.28 -5.48
C ALA A 476 -44.25 26.98 -5.68
N ARG A 477 -44.05 27.67 -6.81
CA ARG A 477 -42.83 28.38 -7.22
C ARG A 477 -42.97 29.90 -7.17
N SER A 478 -44.07 30.44 -6.62
CA SER A 478 -44.31 31.90 -6.53
C SER A 478 -44.64 32.37 -5.10
N ILE A 479 -44.27 33.61 -4.77
CA ILE A 479 -44.66 34.29 -3.53
C ILE A 479 -45.27 35.64 -3.91
N ALA A 480 -46.49 35.92 -3.44
CA ALA A 480 -47.21 37.19 -3.66
C ALA A 480 -47.32 37.63 -5.15
N GLY A 481 -47.48 36.66 -6.07
CA GLY A 481 -47.61 36.91 -7.51
C GLY A 481 -46.28 37.08 -8.25
N GLN A 482 -45.14 36.96 -7.56
CA GLN A 482 -43.81 36.96 -8.17
C GLN A 482 -43.27 35.53 -8.25
N GLU A 483 -42.89 35.10 -9.46
CA GLU A 483 -42.30 33.79 -9.72
C GLU A 483 -40.85 33.77 -9.18
N MET A 484 -40.58 32.91 -8.20
CA MET A 484 -39.27 32.83 -7.52
C MET A 484 -38.33 31.84 -8.22
N PHE A 485 -38.89 30.84 -8.89
CA PHE A 485 -38.14 29.85 -9.66
C PHE A 485 -38.86 29.60 -10.99
N ALA A 486 -38.24 29.95 -12.11
CA ALA A 486 -38.79 29.67 -13.43
C ALA A 486 -39.00 28.16 -13.63
N ALA A 487 -40.07 27.79 -14.31
CA ALA A 487 -40.23 26.42 -14.78
C ALA A 487 -39.10 26.09 -15.78
N SER A 488 -38.23 25.15 -15.42
CA SER A 488 -37.27 24.56 -16.34
C SER A 488 -37.86 23.24 -16.87
N ASP A 489 -38.03 23.14 -18.18
CA ASP A 489 -38.36 21.87 -18.82
C ASP A 489 -37.17 20.91 -18.64
N ILE A 490 -37.41 19.80 -17.94
CA ILE A 490 -36.41 18.74 -17.82
C ILE A 490 -36.43 17.96 -19.12
N THR A 491 -35.36 18.06 -19.91
CA THR A 491 -35.16 17.18 -21.06
C THR A 491 -34.78 15.78 -20.56
N ALA A 492 -35.52 14.75 -20.99
CA ALA A 492 -35.17 13.37 -20.68
C ALA A 492 -33.82 13.00 -21.32
N LEU A 493 -32.91 12.47 -20.51
CA LEU A 493 -31.58 12.04 -20.95
C LEU A 493 -31.62 10.63 -21.58
N THR A 494 -32.51 10.40 -22.55
CA THR A 494 -32.47 9.19 -23.40
C THR A 494 -33.23 9.41 -24.72
N THR A 495 -32.52 9.83 -25.77
CA THR A 495 -32.67 9.29 -27.14
C THR A 495 -31.36 9.56 -27.90
N HIS A 496 -30.38 8.67 -27.75
CA HIS A 496 -29.34 8.54 -28.78
C HIS A 496 -30.00 7.93 -30.04
N PRO A 497 -29.69 8.43 -31.25
CA PRO A 497 -30.14 7.80 -32.48
C PRO A 497 -29.52 6.40 -32.63
N ALA A 498 -30.26 5.48 -33.24
CA ALA A 498 -29.82 4.11 -33.52
C ALA A 498 -28.48 4.09 -34.30
N PRO A 499 -27.52 3.22 -33.94
CA PRO A 499 -26.26 3.12 -34.65
C PRO A 499 -26.46 2.45 -36.03
N THR A 500 -26.17 3.20 -37.09
CA THR A 500 -25.86 2.64 -38.41
C THR A 500 -24.50 1.93 -38.33
N PRO A 501 -24.33 0.70 -38.85
CA PRO A 501 -23.10 -0.07 -38.67
C PRO A 501 -21.99 0.45 -39.59
N THR A 502 -21.01 1.12 -38.99
CA THR A 502 -19.70 1.44 -39.58
C THR A 502 -18.64 1.29 -38.47
N PRO A 503 -17.40 0.86 -38.80
CA PRO A 503 -16.58 -0.06 -38.02
C PRO A 503 -15.93 0.61 -36.81
N PRO A 504 -15.45 -0.16 -35.81
CA PRO A 504 -14.89 0.38 -34.59
C PRO A 504 -13.62 1.21 -34.87
N GLU A 505 -13.61 2.46 -34.43
CA GLU A 505 -12.39 3.24 -34.27
C GLU A 505 -11.65 2.78 -33.01
N THR A 506 -10.38 2.45 -33.23
CA THR A 506 -9.35 2.01 -32.31
C THR A 506 -9.03 3.04 -31.22
N PRO A 507 -8.68 2.62 -29.99
CA PRO A 507 -8.14 3.53 -28.98
C PRO A 507 -6.85 4.18 -29.49
N ASP A 508 -6.69 5.47 -29.22
CA ASP A 508 -5.46 6.20 -29.52
C ASP A 508 -4.28 5.54 -28.79
N ARG A 509 -3.23 5.31 -29.55
CA ARG A 509 -2.20 4.28 -29.30
C ARG A 509 -0.89 4.87 -28.77
N ASP A 510 -0.89 6.14 -28.31
CA ASP A 510 0.35 6.90 -28.09
C ASP A 510 0.59 7.44 -26.66
N ALA A 511 -0.16 7.00 -25.64
CA ALA A 511 0.27 7.20 -24.25
C ALA A 511 1.17 6.03 -23.80
N SER A 512 2.49 6.20 -23.95
CA SER A 512 3.47 5.20 -23.49
C SER A 512 3.37 5.00 -21.97
N PRO A 513 3.14 3.77 -21.48
CA PRO A 513 3.33 3.45 -20.07
C PRO A 513 4.82 3.64 -19.70
N ALA A 514 5.09 4.03 -18.46
CA ALA A 514 6.46 4.02 -17.93
C ALA A 514 7.08 2.63 -18.17
N PRO A 515 8.33 2.54 -18.66
CA PRO A 515 8.91 1.26 -19.06
C PRO A 515 9.14 0.39 -17.83
N THR A 516 8.30 -0.62 -17.67
CA THR A 516 8.61 -1.80 -16.85
C THR A 516 9.83 -2.46 -17.48
N VAL A 517 10.93 -2.59 -16.74
CA VAL A 517 12.15 -3.26 -17.22
C VAL A 517 11.87 -4.76 -17.23
N ILE A 518 11.34 -5.27 -18.33
CA ILE A 518 11.13 -6.69 -18.55
C ILE A 518 12.43 -7.27 -19.09
N GLY A 519 13.02 -8.23 -18.39
CA GLY A 519 14.18 -8.98 -18.89
C GLY A 519 13.88 -9.63 -20.25
N SER A 520 14.92 -9.85 -21.07
CA SER A 520 14.85 -10.31 -22.47
C SER A 520 14.08 -11.61 -22.74
N HIS A 521 13.65 -12.32 -21.69
CA HIS A 521 12.92 -13.59 -21.76
C HIS A 521 11.44 -13.52 -21.33
N GLY A 522 10.92 -12.36 -20.93
CA GLY A 522 9.47 -12.13 -20.75
C GLY A 522 8.83 -12.85 -19.54
N TYR A 523 9.51 -12.92 -18.40
CA TYR A 523 9.02 -13.60 -17.19
C TYR A 523 9.62 -12.98 -15.91
N GLN A 524 8.89 -13.01 -14.79
CA GLN A 524 9.29 -12.48 -13.47
C GLN A 524 8.85 -13.43 -12.33
N ILE A 525 9.76 -13.76 -11.43
CA ILE A 525 9.50 -14.48 -10.16
C ILE A 525 9.85 -13.56 -9.01
N GLY A 526 9.11 -13.62 -7.90
CA GLY A 526 9.54 -12.99 -6.65
C GLY A 526 9.05 -13.74 -5.42
N GLU A 527 9.73 -13.46 -4.31
CA GLU A 527 9.46 -13.97 -2.96
C GLU A 527 9.61 -12.78 -2.01
N GLU A 528 8.64 -12.56 -1.12
CA GLU A 528 8.68 -11.50 -0.09
C GLU A 528 8.72 -12.17 1.30
N HIS A 529 9.68 -11.78 2.14
CA HIS A 529 9.76 -12.13 3.55
C HIS A 529 9.62 -10.86 4.39
N PRO A 530 8.65 -10.77 5.32
CA PRO A 530 8.44 -9.55 6.08
C PRO A 530 9.39 -9.36 7.27
N GLU A 531 9.60 -8.10 7.70
CA GLU A 531 10.48 -7.68 8.82
C GLU A 531 10.26 -8.42 10.15
N ILE A 532 9.12 -9.11 10.30
CA ILE A 532 8.82 -9.97 11.45
C ILE A 532 9.87 -11.08 11.63
N THR A 533 10.50 -11.56 10.54
CA THR A 533 11.49 -12.65 10.60
C THR A 533 12.82 -12.25 11.24
N GLU A 534 13.22 -10.97 11.21
CA GLU A 534 14.46 -10.52 11.87
C GLU A 534 14.34 -10.58 13.39
N SER A 535 13.20 -10.13 13.94
CA SER A 535 12.95 -10.24 15.38
C SER A 535 12.91 -11.72 15.79
N ASP A 536 12.32 -12.59 14.98
CA ASP A 536 12.25 -14.02 15.31
C ASP A 536 13.62 -14.70 15.28
N ALA A 537 14.40 -14.46 14.22
CA ALA A 537 15.77 -14.95 14.11
C ALA A 537 16.64 -14.48 15.28
N LEU A 538 16.43 -13.24 15.74
CA LEU A 538 17.14 -12.69 16.88
C LEU A 538 16.85 -13.44 18.20
N PHE A 539 15.58 -13.73 18.49
CA PHE A 539 15.21 -14.50 19.69
C PHE A 539 15.56 -15.99 19.55
N GLU A 540 15.57 -16.54 18.35
CA GLU A 540 16.02 -17.92 18.09
C GLU A 540 17.53 -18.06 18.28
N ALA A 541 18.33 -17.13 17.76
CA ALA A 541 19.77 -17.07 18.00
C ALA A 541 20.08 -16.92 19.50
N ARG A 542 19.35 -16.03 20.19
CA ARG A 542 19.48 -15.86 21.64
C ARG A 542 19.14 -17.16 22.40
N ALA A 543 18.04 -17.83 22.07
CA ALA A 543 17.65 -19.09 22.70
C ALA A 543 18.70 -20.18 22.48
N ALA A 544 19.28 -20.28 21.29
CA ALA A 544 20.36 -21.23 21.00
C ALA A 544 21.60 -20.98 21.89
N LEU A 545 21.99 -19.71 22.08
CA LEU A 545 23.08 -19.35 22.97
C LEU A 545 22.75 -19.63 24.44
N GLU A 546 21.52 -19.35 24.88
CA GLU A 546 21.05 -19.64 26.25
C GLU A 546 21.04 -21.14 26.55
N LEU A 547 20.66 -21.98 25.57
CA LEU A 547 20.75 -23.43 25.67
C LEU A 547 22.21 -23.90 25.76
N GLY A 548 23.14 -23.25 25.05
CA GLY A 548 24.57 -23.51 25.22
C GLY A 548 25.09 -23.09 26.61
N ALA A 549 24.65 -21.94 27.11
CA ALA A 549 25.00 -21.43 28.44
C ALA A 549 24.42 -22.32 29.57
N LEU A 550 23.22 -22.86 29.37
CA LEU A 550 22.60 -23.86 30.23
C LEU A 550 23.53 -25.06 30.41
N GLU A 551 24.02 -25.68 29.33
CA GLU A 551 24.92 -26.85 29.40
C GLU A 551 26.22 -26.57 30.17
N LEU A 552 26.72 -25.33 30.09
CA LEU A 552 27.96 -24.94 30.77
C LEU A 552 27.78 -24.66 32.26
N THR A 553 26.58 -24.26 32.67
CA THR A 553 26.28 -23.77 34.03
C THR A 553 25.48 -24.76 34.87
N PHE A 554 24.72 -25.66 34.26
CA PHE A 554 23.80 -26.55 34.96
C PHE A 554 24.52 -27.46 35.95
N GLY A 555 24.02 -27.52 37.19
CA GLY A 555 24.63 -28.28 38.29
C GLY A 555 25.98 -27.73 38.78
N ARG A 556 26.45 -26.58 38.27
CA ARG A 556 27.75 -25.96 38.63
C ARG A 556 27.61 -24.62 39.36
N LEU A 557 26.39 -24.09 39.47
CA LEU A 557 26.12 -22.83 40.16
C LEU A 557 26.16 -23.02 41.68
N SER A 558 26.81 -22.09 42.37
CA SER A 558 26.77 -22.02 43.84
C SER A 558 25.42 -21.51 44.35
N THR A 559 25.10 -21.78 45.62
CA THR A 559 23.90 -21.26 46.28
C THR A 559 23.80 -19.73 46.22
N GLN A 560 24.94 -19.03 46.28
CA GLN A 560 24.98 -17.58 46.15
C GLN A 560 24.65 -17.11 44.73
N GLN A 561 25.14 -17.81 43.70
CA GLN A 561 24.84 -17.50 42.30
C GLN A 561 23.38 -17.78 41.97
N LEU A 562 22.80 -18.88 42.45
CA LEU A 562 21.37 -19.18 42.31
C LEU A 562 20.49 -18.12 42.99
N ALA A 563 20.88 -17.65 44.19
CA ALA A 563 20.17 -16.57 44.87
C ALA A 563 20.25 -15.23 44.10
N GLY A 564 21.40 -14.92 43.50
CA GLY A 564 21.56 -13.76 42.61
C GLY A 564 20.70 -13.87 41.35
N TYR A 565 20.66 -15.06 40.74
CA TYR A 565 19.85 -15.31 39.56
C TYR A 565 18.35 -15.14 39.85
N ARG A 566 17.92 -15.60 41.04
CA ARG A 566 16.55 -15.44 41.52
C ARG A 566 16.16 -13.98 41.71
N LEU A 567 17.04 -13.16 42.29
CA LEU A 567 16.78 -11.75 42.52
C LEU A 567 16.54 -10.99 41.20
N LEU A 568 17.30 -11.32 40.16
CA LEU A 568 17.11 -10.74 38.82
C LEU A 568 15.81 -11.20 38.17
N ALA A 569 15.41 -12.47 38.35
CA ALA A 569 14.13 -12.97 37.87
C ALA A 569 12.95 -12.22 38.51
N ASP A 570 12.96 -12.11 39.85
CA ASP A 570 11.92 -11.43 40.62
C ASP A 570 11.83 -9.93 40.28
N ALA A 571 12.94 -9.31 39.86
CA ALA A 571 12.97 -7.89 39.46
C ALA A 571 12.17 -7.61 38.18
N THR A 572 11.91 -8.62 37.32
CA THR A 572 11.14 -8.43 36.07
C THR A 572 9.62 -8.39 36.30
N VAL A 573 9.13 -8.97 37.39
CA VAL A 573 7.71 -9.21 37.65
C VAL A 573 6.88 -7.93 37.86
N PRO A 574 7.33 -6.91 38.62
CA PRO A 574 6.51 -5.72 38.91
C PRO A 574 6.11 -4.89 37.68
N TYR A 575 6.78 -5.11 36.54
CA TYR A 575 6.59 -4.34 35.31
C TYR A 575 5.62 -4.99 34.32
N VAL A 576 5.08 -6.15 34.66
CA VAL A 576 4.06 -6.87 33.88
C VAL A 576 2.87 -7.20 34.77
N ASP A 577 1.66 -6.78 34.36
CA ASP A 577 0.40 -7.11 35.03
C ASP A 577 -0.50 -7.90 34.07
N GLY A 578 -0.64 -9.19 34.33
CA GLY A 578 -1.34 -10.10 33.42
C GLY A 578 -0.70 -10.09 32.04
N ASP A 579 -1.44 -9.61 31.04
CA ASP A 579 -1.00 -9.52 29.65
C ASP A 579 -0.51 -8.12 29.24
N ARG A 580 -0.18 -7.25 30.21
CA ARG A 580 0.14 -5.83 29.94
C ARG A 580 1.46 -5.40 30.55
N PHE A 581 2.17 -4.54 29.84
CA PHE A 581 3.27 -3.79 30.44
C PHE A 581 2.73 -2.70 31.37
N VAL A 582 3.23 -2.66 32.59
CA VAL A 582 3.08 -1.52 33.51
C VAL A 582 4.14 -0.46 33.18
N ASP A 583 5.35 -0.90 32.87
CA ASP A 583 6.46 -0.08 32.36
C ASP A 583 7.36 -0.94 31.45
N SER A 584 7.23 -0.77 30.13
CA SER A 584 7.96 -1.58 29.16
C SER A 584 9.45 -1.25 29.09
N ALA A 585 9.85 -0.03 29.45
CA ALA A 585 11.24 0.39 29.46
C ALA A 585 11.99 -0.27 30.63
N GLU A 586 11.42 -0.20 31.84
CA GLU A 586 11.98 -0.85 33.02
C GLU A 586 11.93 -2.39 32.90
N TYR A 587 10.89 -2.95 32.29
CA TYR A 587 10.87 -4.38 31.96
C TYR A 587 12.02 -4.76 31.03
N THR A 588 12.27 -3.98 29.97
CA THR A 588 13.35 -4.27 29.02
C THR A 588 14.73 -4.25 29.68
N GLU A 589 14.96 -3.30 30.59
CA GLU A 589 16.22 -3.20 31.34
C GLU A 589 16.42 -4.41 32.27
N THR A 590 15.40 -4.76 33.05
CA THR A 590 15.46 -5.88 34.00
C THR A 590 15.49 -7.25 33.32
N ASN A 591 14.79 -7.39 32.20
CA ASN A 591 14.84 -8.57 31.33
C ASN A 591 16.27 -8.80 30.82
N ALA A 592 16.91 -7.77 30.27
CA ALA A 592 18.29 -7.88 29.79
C ALA A 592 19.25 -8.29 30.93
N ALA A 593 19.13 -7.66 32.11
CA ALA A 593 19.97 -7.99 33.26
C ALA A 593 19.85 -9.47 33.69
N PHE A 594 18.65 -10.06 33.61
CA PHE A 594 18.43 -11.47 33.90
C PHE A 594 19.16 -12.39 32.91
N HIS A 595 19.07 -12.12 31.61
CA HIS A 595 19.69 -12.95 30.56
C HIS A 595 21.22 -12.78 30.51
N ASP A 596 21.72 -11.55 30.66
CA ASP A 596 23.15 -11.24 30.79
C ASP A 596 23.82 -12.05 31.92
N TYR A 597 23.10 -12.25 33.03
CA TYR A 597 23.62 -12.96 34.19
C TYR A 597 23.90 -14.43 33.91
N LEU A 598 23.05 -15.12 33.12
CA LEU A 598 23.29 -16.51 32.74
C LEU A 598 24.62 -16.66 31.99
N PHE A 599 24.88 -15.76 31.04
CA PHE A 599 26.14 -15.75 30.27
C PHE A 599 27.35 -15.39 31.13
N LEU A 600 27.23 -14.44 32.07
CA LEU A 600 28.28 -14.15 33.03
C LEU A 600 28.66 -15.37 33.88
N LEU A 601 27.67 -16.18 34.28
CA LEU A 601 27.89 -17.38 35.07
C LEU A 601 28.64 -18.50 34.33
N THR A 602 28.69 -18.46 32.99
CA THR A 602 29.47 -19.43 32.21
C THR A 602 30.98 -19.24 32.38
N GLY A 603 31.42 -18.04 32.78
CA GLY A 603 32.84 -17.68 32.81
C GLY A 603 33.51 -17.65 31.43
N ASN A 604 32.72 -17.59 30.34
CA ASN A 604 33.20 -17.55 28.96
C ASN A 604 32.92 -16.17 28.34
N ASP A 605 33.97 -15.34 28.28
CA ASP A 605 33.88 -13.97 27.78
C ASP A 605 33.41 -13.92 26.31
N HIS A 606 33.81 -14.88 25.47
CA HIS A 606 33.40 -14.93 24.07
C HIS A 606 31.91 -15.25 23.90
N LEU A 607 31.35 -16.10 24.76
CA LEU A 607 29.93 -16.42 24.72
C LEU A 607 29.08 -15.21 25.19
N LEU A 608 29.59 -14.47 26.17
CA LEU A 608 28.98 -13.21 26.62
C LEU A 608 29.06 -12.12 25.53
N GLU A 609 30.19 -12.01 24.82
CA GLU A 609 30.35 -11.10 23.68
C GLU A 609 29.41 -11.47 22.52
N ALA A 610 29.29 -12.76 22.18
CA ALA A 610 28.38 -13.24 21.14
C ALA A 610 26.91 -12.91 21.45
N TYR A 611 26.47 -13.13 22.70
CA TYR A 611 25.13 -12.76 23.13
C TYR A 611 24.92 -11.23 23.09
N LYS A 612 25.89 -10.43 23.54
CA LYS A 612 25.80 -8.96 23.47
C LYS A 612 25.75 -8.45 22.03
N ALA A 613 26.47 -9.10 21.12
CA ALA A 613 26.50 -8.75 19.71
C ALA A 613 25.15 -8.96 19.00
N LEU A 614 24.28 -9.83 19.53
CA LEU A 614 22.90 -9.96 19.03
C LEU A 614 22.11 -8.65 19.19
N GLY A 615 22.42 -7.81 20.19
CA GLY A 615 21.74 -6.52 20.33
C GLY A 615 20.26 -6.60 20.76
N VAL A 616 19.82 -7.73 21.33
CA VAL A 616 18.42 -8.01 21.73
C VAL A 616 17.81 -6.90 22.57
N LYS A 617 18.56 -6.39 23.57
CA LYS A 617 18.12 -5.26 24.41
C LYS A 617 17.84 -3.99 23.59
N GLY A 618 18.69 -3.68 22.61
CA GLY A 618 18.55 -2.52 21.75
C GLY A 618 17.26 -2.60 20.94
N ARG A 619 17.02 -3.76 20.30
CA ARG A 619 15.80 -4.01 19.53
C ARG A 619 14.54 -4.00 20.40
N MET A 620 14.58 -4.61 21.58
CA MET A 620 13.46 -4.54 22.54
C MET A 620 13.18 -3.10 22.98
N SER A 621 14.21 -2.28 23.22
CA SER A 621 14.06 -0.88 23.64
C SER A 621 13.45 0.01 22.54
N GLU A 622 13.67 -0.35 21.29
CA GLU A 622 13.07 0.30 20.13
C GLU A 622 11.60 -0.08 20.01
N VAL A 623 11.32 -1.38 19.88
CA VAL A 623 9.99 -1.94 19.58
C VAL A 623 9.02 -1.82 20.75
N LEU A 624 9.48 -2.10 21.99
CA LEU A 624 8.60 -2.12 23.17
C LEU A 624 8.38 -0.74 23.78
N ARG A 625 9.01 0.32 23.25
CA ARG A 625 8.96 1.68 23.84
C ARG A 625 7.55 2.15 24.16
N ASN A 626 6.58 1.82 23.31
CA ASN A 626 5.17 2.18 23.47
C ASN A 626 4.25 0.95 23.56
N ALA A 627 4.82 -0.25 23.69
CA ALA A 627 4.04 -1.49 23.72
C ALA A 627 3.21 -1.55 25.00
N THR A 628 1.94 -1.91 24.86
CA THR A 628 1.01 -2.05 25.99
C THR A 628 0.75 -3.50 26.37
N TRP A 629 1.10 -4.44 25.49
CA TRP A 629 0.86 -5.88 25.66
C TRP A 629 2.17 -6.64 25.88
N CYS A 630 2.13 -7.60 26.79
CA CYS A 630 3.20 -8.58 27.05
C CYS A 630 2.57 -9.97 27.15
N HIS A 631 3.24 -11.01 26.65
CA HIS A 631 2.75 -12.37 26.84
C HIS A 631 2.64 -12.69 28.35
N PRO A 632 1.51 -13.24 28.87
CA PRO A 632 1.24 -13.34 30.31
C PRO A 632 2.26 -14.12 31.13
N LEU A 633 2.99 -15.03 30.49
CA LEU A 633 3.98 -15.88 31.12
C LEU A 633 5.42 -15.37 30.98
N CYS A 634 5.66 -14.29 30.22
CA CYS A 634 7.01 -13.87 29.85
C CYS A 634 7.87 -13.48 31.08
N ALA A 635 7.31 -12.76 32.05
CA ALA A 635 7.99 -12.46 33.31
C ALA A 635 8.07 -13.67 34.25
N GLN A 636 7.03 -14.53 34.23
CA GLN A 636 6.95 -15.73 35.05
C GLN A 636 7.97 -16.80 34.62
N ASP A 637 8.29 -16.88 33.33
CA ASP A 637 9.26 -17.81 32.78
C ASP A 637 10.64 -17.62 33.41
N HIS A 638 11.09 -16.39 33.67
CA HIS A 638 12.36 -16.14 34.37
C HIS A 638 12.39 -16.80 35.76
N VAL A 639 11.28 -16.67 36.50
CA VAL A 639 11.09 -17.23 37.83
C VAL A 639 11.09 -18.76 37.80
N ASP A 640 10.44 -19.34 36.79
CA ASP A 640 10.33 -20.78 36.62
C ASP A 640 11.65 -21.41 36.14
N ILE A 641 12.38 -20.73 35.24
CA ILE A 641 13.73 -21.13 34.81
C ILE A 641 14.65 -21.25 36.02
N VAL A 642 14.73 -20.23 36.88
CA VAL A 642 15.59 -20.28 38.08
C VAL A 642 15.15 -21.38 39.05
N THR A 643 13.84 -21.66 39.11
CA THR A 643 13.29 -22.75 39.92
C THR A 643 13.79 -24.11 39.40
N ALA A 644 13.80 -24.33 38.10
CA ALA A 644 14.34 -25.54 37.46
C ALA A 644 15.85 -25.71 37.69
N PHE A 645 16.62 -24.62 37.62
CA PHE A 645 18.05 -24.61 38.00
C PHE A 645 18.26 -25.00 39.47
N THR A 646 17.38 -24.56 40.35
CA THR A 646 17.49 -24.82 41.80
C THR A 646 17.07 -26.25 42.16
N SER A 647 16.07 -26.80 41.48
CA SER A 647 15.63 -28.19 41.67
C SER A 647 16.52 -29.22 40.98
N GLY A 648 17.40 -28.78 40.07
CA GLY A 648 18.24 -29.67 39.26
C GLY A 648 17.48 -30.35 38.13
N ASP A 649 16.36 -29.77 37.70
CA ASP A 649 15.54 -30.27 36.59
C ASP A 649 16.02 -29.67 35.26
N HIS A 650 16.92 -30.39 34.58
CA HIS A 650 17.57 -29.92 33.35
C HIS A 650 16.60 -29.83 32.16
N ASP A 651 15.75 -30.84 31.99
CA ASP A 651 14.78 -30.89 30.90
C ASP A 651 13.76 -29.73 31.05
N ALA A 652 13.27 -29.49 32.27
CA ALA A 652 12.38 -28.35 32.52
C ALA A 652 13.06 -27.00 32.25
N ALA A 653 14.33 -26.81 32.63
CA ALA A 653 15.07 -25.58 32.36
C ALA A 653 15.22 -25.33 30.84
N ARG A 654 15.52 -26.39 30.08
CA ARG A 654 15.63 -26.35 28.62
C ARG A 654 14.28 -26.01 27.95
N GLU A 655 13.20 -26.68 28.35
CA GLU A 655 11.86 -26.42 27.80
C GLU A 655 11.39 -25.00 28.10
N LEU A 656 11.63 -24.50 29.31
CA LEU A 656 11.25 -23.14 29.71
C LEU A 656 12.04 -22.07 28.96
N ILE A 657 13.34 -22.27 28.68
CA ILE A 657 14.13 -21.33 27.86
C ILE A 657 13.56 -21.23 26.44
N VAL A 658 13.22 -22.36 25.81
CA VAL A 658 12.62 -22.38 24.47
C VAL A 658 11.23 -21.71 24.49
N ALA A 659 10.38 -22.05 25.47
CA ALA A 659 9.06 -21.46 25.60
C ALA A 659 9.12 -19.95 25.86
N HIS A 660 10.08 -19.49 26.67
CA HIS A 660 10.32 -18.08 26.94
C HIS A 660 10.70 -17.31 25.67
N ALA A 661 11.55 -17.90 24.82
CA ALA A 661 11.92 -17.32 23.54
C ALA A 661 10.72 -17.20 22.59
N ASP A 662 9.88 -18.23 22.49
CA ASP A 662 8.66 -18.19 21.67
C ASP A 662 7.66 -17.14 22.14
N ARG A 663 7.51 -16.96 23.45
CA ARG A 663 6.63 -15.94 24.04
C ARG A 663 7.19 -14.53 23.92
N SER A 664 8.52 -14.41 23.96
CA SER A 664 9.22 -13.16 23.67
C SER A 664 9.03 -12.74 22.20
N LYS A 665 9.12 -13.70 21.25
CA LYS A 665 8.76 -13.49 19.84
C LYS A 665 7.33 -12.99 19.69
N GLN A 666 6.35 -13.66 20.31
CA GLN A 666 4.95 -13.21 20.27
C GLN A 666 4.76 -11.79 20.80
N THR A 667 5.42 -11.44 21.90
CA THR A 667 5.40 -10.08 22.48
C THR A 667 5.93 -9.05 21.50
N MET A 668 7.03 -9.35 20.84
CA MET A 668 7.68 -8.45 19.89
C MET A 668 6.89 -8.32 18.57
N ARG A 669 6.43 -9.43 18.01
CA ARG A 669 5.56 -9.43 16.81
C ARG A 669 4.32 -8.57 17.01
N ARG A 670 3.65 -8.75 18.15
CA ARG A 670 2.46 -7.95 18.46
C ARG A 670 2.80 -6.47 18.66
N ALA A 671 3.89 -6.15 19.35
CA ALA A 671 4.32 -4.76 19.49
C ALA A 671 4.65 -4.10 18.14
N MET A 672 5.36 -4.80 17.23
CA MET A 672 5.65 -4.32 15.87
C MET A 672 4.36 -4.16 15.05
N SER A 673 3.47 -5.14 15.11
CA SER A 673 2.16 -5.09 14.43
C SER A 673 1.29 -3.94 14.95
N ASP A 674 1.26 -3.72 16.27
CA ASP A 674 0.52 -2.63 16.89
C ASP A 674 1.12 -1.27 16.49
N GLU A 675 2.45 -1.16 16.38
CA GLU A 675 3.16 0.03 15.93
C GLU A 675 2.87 0.35 14.45
N ILE A 676 2.97 -0.63 13.56
CA ILE A 676 2.63 -0.49 12.12
C ILE A 676 1.14 -0.14 11.96
N GLY A 677 0.26 -0.83 12.69
CA GLY A 677 -1.18 -0.58 12.71
C GLY A 677 -1.54 0.82 13.19
N SER A 678 -0.79 1.38 14.16
CA SER A 678 -1.00 2.74 14.67
C SER A 678 -0.59 3.84 13.69
N ARG A 679 0.31 3.54 12.73
CA ARG A 679 0.84 4.49 11.74
C ARG A 679 -0.03 4.60 10.47
N ARG A 680 -0.90 3.62 10.21
CA ARG A 680 -1.88 3.69 9.10
C ARG A 680 -3.06 4.58 9.49
N PRO A 681 -3.44 5.56 8.64
CA PRO A 681 -4.63 6.38 8.91
C PRO A 681 -5.88 5.51 9.04
N ARG A 682 -6.65 5.71 10.11
CA ARG A 682 -7.84 4.89 10.39
C ARG A 682 -8.94 5.06 9.34
N PHE A 683 -9.02 6.24 8.73
CA PHE A 683 -10.04 6.58 7.74
C PHE A 683 -9.35 6.96 6.43
N VAL A 684 -9.48 6.13 5.40
CA VAL A 684 -8.92 6.35 4.06
C VAL A 684 -10.05 6.20 3.03
N THR A 685 -10.10 7.10 2.05
CA THR A 685 -10.91 6.92 0.84
C THR A 685 -9.97 6.85 -0.36
N PRO A 686 -9.62 5.63 -0.82
CA PRO A 686 -8.65 5.45 -1.89
C PRO A 686 -9.00 6.28 -3.12
N GLY A 687 -7.98 6.88 -3.73
CA GLY A 687 -8.12 7.62 -4.99
C GLY A 687 -8.52 9.09 -4.85
N ARG A 688 -8.95 9.57 -3.67
CA ARG A 688 -9.47 10.94 -3.47
C ARG A 688 -8.50 12.04 -3.88
N PHE A 689 -7.19 11.80 -3.73
CA PHE A 689 -6.13 12.75 -4.09
C PHE A 689 -5.32 12.30 -5.30
N THR A 690 -5.80 11.31 -6.07
CA THR A 690 -5.08 10.80 -7.25
C THR A 690 -4.74 11.93 -8.22
N GLY A 691 -3.45 12.02 -8.53
CA GLY A 691 -2.91 13.04 -9.42
C GLY A 691 -2.96 14.45 -8.84
N LYS A 692 -3.17 14.67 -7.54
CA LYS A 692 -3.10 16.00 -6.91
C LYS A 692 -1.74 16.16 -6.23
N VAL A 693 -1.14 17.35 -6.36
CA VAL A 693 0.07 17.74 -5.62
C VAL A 693 -0.35 18.57 -4.40
N VAL A 694 -0.02 18.08 -3.22
CA VAL A 694 -0.44 18.66 -1.93
C VAL A 694 0.78 19.12 -1.13
N VAL A 695 0.86 20.41 -0.86
CA VAL A 695 1.86 21.00 0.04
C VAL A 695 1.29 21.01 1.46
N ILE A 696 1.99 20.42 2.43
CA ILE A 696 1.55 20.31 3.82
C ILE A 696 2.63 20.90 4.73
N THR A 697 2.28 21.92 5.52
CA THR A 697 3.22 22.57 6.45
C THR A 697 3.10 22.03 7.88
N GLY A 698 4.22 21.98 8.62
CA GLY A 698 4.25 21.36 9.94
C GLY A 698 4.06 19.84 9.88
N ALA A 699 4.63 19.21 8.84
CA ALA A 699 4.38 17.83 8.48
C ALA A 699 5.24 16.81 9.25
N ALA A 700 6.19 17.24 10.08
CA ALA A 700 7.10 16.33 10.79
C ALA A 700 6.46 15.66 12.03
N GLN A 701 5.34 16.17 12.55
CA GLN A 701 4.64 15.56 13.68
C GLN A 701 3.16 15.95 13.79
N GLY A 702 2.37 15.12 14.49
CA GLY A 702 1.00 15.45 14.90
C GLY A 702 0.03 15.56 13.74
N ILE A 703 -0.84 16.59 13.74
CA ILE A 703 -1.92 16.72 12.73
C ILE A 703 -1.37 16.80 11.31
N GLY A 704 -0.24 17.51 11.10
CA GLY A 704 0.37 17.65 9.79
C GLY A 704 0.90 16.32 9.25
N GLU A 705 1.62 15.58 10.09
CA GLU A 705 2.10 14.23 9.76
C GLU A 705 0.92 13.28 9.46
N GLN A 706 -0.11 13.25 10.30
CA GLN A 706 -1.28 12.38 10.06
C GLN A 706 -2.03 12.75 8.78
N THR A 707 -2.12 14.04 8.47
CA THR A 707 -2.71 14.52 7.22
C THR A 707 -1.87 14.09 6.02
N ALA A 708 -0.55 14.16 6.10
CA ALA A 708 0.36 13.69 5.06
C ALA A 708 0.22 12.19 4.79
N ARG A 709 0.19 11.38 5.84
CA ARG A 709 -0.02 9.93 5.77
C ARG A 709 -1.33 9.61 5.08
N ARG A 710 -2.41 10.29 5.46
CA ARG A 710 -3.73 10.10 4.85
C ARG A 710 -3.77 10.52 3.39
N ILE A 711 -3.23 11.69 3.03
CA ILE A 711 -3.24 12.15 1.64
C ILE A 711 -2.41 11.21 0.76
N SER A 712 -1.26 10.74 1.25
CA SER A 712 -0.44 9.74 0.55
C SER A 712 -1.22 8.43 0.33
N ALA A 713 -1.87 7.90 1.38
CA ALA A 713 -2.71 6.70 1.30
C ALA A 713 -3.94 6.86 0.37
N GLU A 714 -4.41 8.09 0.17
CA GLU A 714 -5.52 8.42 -0.74
C GLU A 714 -5.04 8.78 -2.17
N GLY A 715 -3.74 8.59 -2.47
CA GLY A 715 -3.15 8.70 -3.81
C GLY A 715 -2.57 10.08 -4.17
N GLY A 716 -2.36 10.96 -3.19
CA GLY A 716 -1.80 12.30 -3.39
C GLY A 716 -0.27 12.33 -3.36
N GLN A 717 0.32 13.14 -4.26
CA GLN A 717 1.74 13.48 -4.19
C GLN A 717 1.95 14.58 -3.15
N VAL A 718 2.84 14.36 -2.19
CA VAL A 718 2.96 15.26 -1.03
C VAL A 718 4.30 15.98 -0.98
N VAL A 719 4.26 17.27 -0.66
CA VAL A 719 5.44 18.08 -0.34
C VAL A 719 5.35 18.44 1.14
N LEU A 720 6.26 17.88 1.93
CA LEU A 720 6.21 17.93 3.38
C LEU A 720 7.15 19.02 3.87
N ALA A 721 6.58 20.12 4.37
CA ALA A 721 7.35 21.26 4.85
C ALA A 721 7.39 21.30 6.38
N ASP A 722 8.59 21.43 6.93
CA ASP A 722 8.79 21.65 8.36
C ASP A 722 10.12 22.40 8.57
N ARG A 723 10.33 22.94 9.78
CA ARG A 723 11.63 23.50 10.17
C ARG A 723 12.60 22.41 10.63
N SER A 724 12.07 21.26 11.07
CA SER A 724 12.86 20.11 11.51
C SER A 724 13.19 19.17 10.36
N GLU A 725 14.42 18.65 10.36
CA GLU A 725 14.89 17.60 9.44
C GLU A 725 14.15 16.26 9.62
N LEU A 726 13.41 16.06 10.73
CA LEU A 726 12.57 14.87 10.92
C LEU A 726 11.49 14.71 9.83
N VAL A 727 11.20 15.77 9.07
CA VAL A 727 10.32 15.69 7.90
C VAL A 727 10.89 14.82 6.78
N ASP A 728 12.22 14.66 6.72
CA ASP A 728 12.90 13.79 5.76
C ASP A 728 12.54 12.32 5.99
N ASP A 729 12.44 11.91 7.27
CA ASP A 729 12.06 10.54 7.63
C ASP A 729 10.61 10.24 7.25
N VAL A 730 9.70 11.20 7.51
CA VAL A 730 8.30 11.07 7.08
C VAL A 730 8.19 11.01 5.56
N ALA A 731 8.98 11.81 4.84
CA ALA A 731 8.97 11.78 3.37
C ALA A 731 9.52 10.47 2.82
N ARG A 732 10.60 9.92 3.40
CA ARG A 732 11.19 8.64 2.99
C ARG A 732 10.20 7.50 3.18
N GLU A 733 9.55 7.46 4.35
CA GLU A 733 8.52 6.48 4.66
C GLU A 733 7.35 6.56 3.66
N LEU A 734 6.85 7.76 3.38
CA LEU A 734 5.72 7.93 2.46
C LEU A 734 6.08 7.75 0.98
N ALA A 735 7.35 7.90 0.61
CA ALA A 735 7.82 7.66 -0.75
C ALA A 735 7.80 6.15 -1.09
N GLY A 736 8.08 5.28 -0.11
CA GLY A 736 8.05 3.82 -0.29
C GLY A 736 6.63 3.24 -0.39
N THR A 737 5.62 3.93 0.14
CA THR A 737 4.24 3.38 0.23
C THR A 737 3.19 4.18 -0.57
N GLY A 738 3.55 5.31 -1.16
CA GLY A 738 2.61 6.27 -1.76
C GLY A 738 2.98 6.71 -3.17
N THR A 739 2.22 7.66 -3.73
CA THR A 739 2.43 8.16 -5.12
C THR A 739 3.62 9.12 -5.29
N GLY A 740 4.37 9.36 -4.21
CA GLY A 740 5.53 10.25 -4.15
C GLY A 740 5.45 11.27 -3.01
N ALA A 741 6.54 11.40 -2.27
CA ALA A 741 6.69 12.35 -1.16
C ALA A 741 8.05 13.04 -1.24
N VAL A 742 8.09 14.36 -1.02
CA VAL A 742 9.34 15.13 -1.04
C VAL A 742 9.42 16.03 0.19
N PRO A 743 10.53 16.04 0.93
CA PRO A 743 10.69 16.95 2.04
C PRO A 743 11.09 18.35 1.58
N ALA A 744 10.77 19.34 2.41
CA ALA A 744 11.14 20.74 2.26
C ALA A 744 11.45 21.36 3.64
N VAL A 745 12.70 21.23 4.08
CA VAL A 745 13.17 21.86 5.33
C VAL A 745 13.28 23.37 5.13
N ALA A 746 12.42 24.15 5.79
CA ALA A 746 12.35 25.60 5.63
C ALA A 746 11.77 26.32 6.85
N ASP A 747 12.24 27.55 7.09
CA ASP A 747 11.65 28.43 8.10
C ASP A 747 10.50 29.27 7.53
N LEU A 748 9.27 28.80 7.79
CA LEU A 748 8.04 29.45 7.35
C LEU A 748 7.71 30.73 8.12
N GLU A 749 8.42 31.07 9.22
CA GLU A 749 8.30 32.38 9.86
C GLU A 749 8.86 33.51 8.94
N THR A 750 9.50 33.14 7.82
CA THR A 750 10.00 34.06 6.78
C THR A 750 9.29 33.85 5.43
N PHE A 751 9.14 34.93 4.65
CA PHE A 751 8.58 34.82 3.29
C PHE A 751 9.49 34.01 2.35
N GLY A 752 10.81 34.15 2.46
CA GLY A 752 11.75 33.38 1.64
C GLY A 752 11.68 31.87 1.89
N GLY A 753 11.42 31.44 3.13
CA GLY A 753 11.16 30.04 3.45
C GLY A 753 9.87 29.53 2.80
N ALA A 754 8.80 30.32 2.84
CA ALA A 754 7.55 29.99 2.15
C ALA A 754 7.72 29.87 0.62
N GLU A 755 8.46 30.80 0.00
CA GLU A 755 8.79 30.72 -1.43
C GLU A 755 9.62 29.48 -1.77
N ALA A 756 10.57 29.11 -0.91
CA ALA A 756 11.39 27.91 -1.11
C ALA A 756 10.54 26.63 -1.11
N VAL A 757 9.55 26.51 -0.22
CA VAL A 757 8.63 25.36 -0.16
C VAL A 757 7.77 25.27 -1.42
N VAL A 758 7.16 26.38 -1.84
CA VAL A 758 6.32 26.39 -3.05
C VAL A 758 7.17 26.10 -4.30
N ARG A 759 8.37 26.66 -4.37
CA ARG A 759 9.32 26.37 -5.45
C ARG A 759 9.71 24.89 -5.45
N ARG A 760 9.97 24.28 -4.30
CA ARG A 760 10.26 22.84 -4.20
C ARG A 760 9.12 21.99 -4.77
N ALA A 761 7.87 22.36 -4.54
CA ALA A 761 6.71 21.67 -5.10
C ALA A 761 6.64 21.80 -6.62
N ILE A 762 6.86 23.00 -7.16
CA ILE A 762 6.88 23.26 -8.60
C ILE A 762 8.06 22.55 -9.27
N ASP A 763 9.25 22.58 -8.68
CA ASP A 763 10.45 21.93 -9.22
C ASP A 763 10.30 20.41 -9.25
N SER A 764 9.61 19.82 -8.26
CA SER A 764 9.47 18.35 -8.15
C SER A 764 8.29 17.80 -8.93
N PHE A 765 7.15 18.51 -8.95
CA PHE A 765 5.88 18.01 -9.50
C PHE A 765 5.20 18.96 -10.49
N GLY A 766 5.82 20.10 -10.80
CA GLY A 766 5.34 21.06 -11.80
C GLY A 766 4.20 21.98 -11.34
N ARG A 767 3.54 21.72 -10.22
CA ARG A 767 2.36 22.47 -9.76
C ARG A 767 2.10 22.36 -8.25
N VAL A 768 1.12 23.13 -7.78
CA VAL A 768 0.51 22.99 -6.45
C VAL A 768 -1.01 22.97 -6.62
N ASP A 769 -1.66 21.83 -6.38
CA ASP A 769 -3.12 21.72 -6.46
C ASP A 769 -3.79 22.04 -5.11
N VAL A 770 -3.15 21.63 -4.00
CA VAL A 770 -3.65 21.85 -2.64
C VAL A 770 -2.54 22.40 -1.73
N LEU A 771 -2.85 23.41 -0.93
CA LEU A 771 -2.02 23.90 0.16
C LEU A 771 -2.70 23.68 1.51
N ILE A 772 -2.05 22.98 2.42
CA ILE A 772 -2.50 22.75 3.80
C ILE A 772 -1.55 23.47 4.75
N ASN A 773 -2.03 24.57 5.33
CA ASN A 773 -1.29 25.36 6.30
C ASN A 773 -1.55 24.88 7.72
N ASN A 774 -0.67 24.06 8.27
CA ASN A 774 -0.83 23.47 9.61
C ASN A 774 0.17 23.98 10.67
N VAL A 775 1.22 24.71 10.29
CA VAL A 775 2.14 25.31 11.26
C VAL A 775 1.42 26.22 12.27
N GLY A 776 1.78 26.07 13.55
CA GLY A 776 1.29 26.89 14.64
C GLY A 776 1.19 26.12 15.96
N GLY A 777 0.44 26.70 16.89
CA GLY A 777 0.13 26.13 18.20
C GLY A 777 0.71 26.96 19.32
N ALA A 778 -0.07 27.15 20.39
CA ALA A 778 0.31 27.99 21.52
C ALA A 778 1.69 27.64 22.08
N ILE A 779 2.56 28.64 22.16
CA ILE A 779 3.90 28.50 22.72
C ILE A 779 3.84 28.67 24.24
N ASN A 780 3.12 29.68 24.74
CA ASN A 780 3.08 30.03 26.17
C ASN A 780 1.67 29.95 26.75
N PHE A 781 1.58 29.58 28.03
CA PHE A 781 0.32 29.43 28.78
C PHE A 781 0.36 30.21 30.11
N LYS A 782 -0.20 31.43 30.12
CA LYS A 782 -0.24 32.32 31.29
C LYS A 782 -1.26 33.46 31.12
N PRO A 783 -1.66 34.19 32.17
CA PRO A 783 -2.49 35.38 32.02
C PRO A 783 -1.89 36.40 31.06
N PHE A 784 -2.72 37.14 30.33
CA PHE A 784 -2.26 38.02 29.26
C PHE A 784 -1.28 39.10 29.72
N THR A 785 -1.46 39.60 30.95
CA THR A 785 -0.57 40.60 31.57
C THR A 785 0.84 40.09 31.84
N GLU A 786 1.06 38.77 31.79
CA GLU A 786 2.36 38.14 32.06
C GLU A 786 3.17 37.89 30.77
N PHE A 787 2.60 38.12 29.59
CA PHE A 787 3.34 37.99 28.33
C PHE A 787 4.29 39.18 28.13
N THR A 788 5.52 38.87 27.70
CA THR A 788 6.44 39.90 27.21
C THR A 788 6.15 40.22 25.75
N ASP A 789 6.60 41.39 25.29
CA ASP A 789 6.48 41.81 23.90
C ASP A 789 7.09 40.78 22.94
N GLU A 790 8.23 40.16 23.29
CA GLU A 790 8.90 39.14 22.49
C GLU A 790 8.06 37.86 22.38
N GLN A 791 7.40 37.45 23.46
CA GLN A 791 6.54 36.27 23.47
C GLN A 791 5.27 36.49 22.66
N ILE A 792 4.71 37.70 22.69
CA ILE A 792 3.59 38.08 21.82
C ILE A 792 4.01 38.01 20.36
N ARG A 793 5.15 38.62 19.99
CA ARG A 793 5.65 38.58 18.60
C ARG A 793 5.92 37.16 18.13
N ALA A 794 6.63 36.36 18.92
CA ALA A 794 6.93 34.97 18.58
C ALA A 794 5.66 34.13 18.34
N GLU A 795 4.59 34.38 19.09
CA GLU A 795 3.32 33.70 18.89
C GLU A 795 2.63 34.12 17.58
N ILE A 796 2.65 35.43 17.25
CA ILE A 796 2.11 35.95 15.99
C ILE A 796 2.92 35.43 14.79
N ASP A 797 4.25 35.48 14.86
CA ASP A 797 5.13 35.05 13.79
C ASP A 797 4.90 33.57 13.47
N ARG A 798 4.83 32.72 14.50
CA ARG A 798 4.60 31.28 14.32
C ARG A 798 3.20 30.91 13.87
N SER A 799 2.17 31.48 14.49
CA SER A 799 0.79 30.99 14.33
C SER A 799 -0.02 31.74 13.27
N LEU A 800 0.45 32.90 12.79
CA LEU A 800 -0.21 33.70 11.75
C LEU A 800 0.70 33.95 10.54
N MET A 801 1.94 34.43 10.75
CA MET A 801 2.78 34.87 9.62
C MET A 801 3.16 33.71 8.70
N THR A 802 3.37 32.51 9.24
CA THR A 802 3.59 31.27 8.49
C THR A 802 2.47 31.00 7.47
N THR A 803 1.21 31.08 7.89
CA THR A 803 0.03 30.91 7.02
C THR A 803 -0.06 32.03 5.98
N LEU A 804 0.12 33.30 6.38
CA LEU A 804 0.08 34.45 5.48
C LEU A 804 1.13 34.33 4.36
N PHE A 805 2.37 34.03 4.71
CA PHE A 805 3.46 33.91 3.76
C PHE A 805 3.29 32.73 2.82
N THR A 806 2.83 31.58 3.32
CA THR A 806 2.64 30.39 2.49
C THR A 806 1.46 30.56 1.52
N CYS A 807 0.35 31.17 1.95
CA CYS A 807 -0.74 31.56 1.04
C CYS A 807 -0.22 32.51 -0.05
N ARG A 808 0.49 33.57 0.35
CA ARG A 808 1.06 34.55 -0.59
C ARG A 808 2.01 33.92 -1.61
N ALA A 809 2.81 32.93 -1.19
CA ALA A 809 3.74 32.23 -2.07
C ALA A 809 3.04 31.28 -3.05
N ALA A 810 1.98 30.58 -2.62
CA ALA A 810 1.29 29.58 -3.44
C ALA A 810 0.32 30.18 -4.48
N LEU A 811 -0.39 31.27 -4.11
CA LEU A 811 -1.45 31.87 -4.92
C LEU A 811 -1.04 32.16 -6.38
N PRO A 812 0.13 32.75 -6.69
CA PRO A 812 0.52 32.99 -8.08
C PRO A 812 0.60 31.73 -8.96
N SER A 813 0.89 30.56 -8.38
CA SER A 813 0.91 29.29 -9.14
C SER A 813 -0.50 28.73 -9.35
N MET A 814 -1.37 28.86 -8.35
CA MET A 814 -2.77 28.42 -8.41
C MET A 814 -3.58 29.27 -9.39
N VAL A 815 -3.44 30.61 -9.33
CA VAL A 815 -4.10 31.55 -10.27
C VAL A 815 -3.69 31.25 -11.71
N ARG A 816 -2.39 31.07 -11.97
CA ARG A 816 -1.91 30.68 -13.31
C ARG A 816 -2.50 29.35 -13.80
N SER A 817 -2.82 28.44 -12.88
CA SER A 817 -3.43 27.14 -13.20
C SER A 817 -4.95 27.21 -13.29
N GLY A 818 -5.58 28.33 -12.91
CA GLY A 818 -7.04 28.51 -12.85
C GLY A 818 -7.76 27.59 -11.86
N ARG A 819 -7.01 27.00 -10.92
CA ARG A 819 -7.54 26.05 -9.92
C ARG A 819 -6.62 25.97 -8.70
N GLY A 820 -7.20 25.75 -7.54
CA GLY A 820 -6.44 25.43 -6.33
C GLY A 820 -7.31 25.34 -5.09
N VAL A 821 -6.83 24.63 -4.06
CA VAL A 821 -7.48 24.56 -2.75
C VAL A 821 -6.49 24.96 -1.67
N ILE A 822 -6.89 25.87 -0.78
CA ILE A 822 -6.13 26.23 0.41
C ILE A 822 -6.95 25.83 1.64
N VAL A 823 -6.38 24.98 2.48
CA VAL A 823 -6.93 24.62 3.80
C VAL A 823 -6.04 25.20 4.88
N ASN A 824 -6.56 26.18 5.60
CA ASN A 824 -5.88 26.77 6.75
C ASN A 824 -6.28 26.04 8.03
N VAL A 825 -5.31 25.52 8.78
CA VAL A 825 -5.58 24.96 10.12
C VAL A 825 -5.53 26.09 11.14
N SER A 826 -6.72 26.54 11.53
CA SER A 826 -6.95 27.50 12.58
C SER A 826 -6.94 26.82 13.96
N SER A 827 -7.89 27.14 14.83
CA SER A 827 -8.05 26.55 16.17
C SER A 827 -9.41 26.90 16.73
N ALA A 828 -10.06 25.99 17.46
CA ALA A 828 -11.23 26.32 18.25
C ALA A 828 -10.88 27.31 19.37
N ALA A 829 -9.63 27.35 19.83
CA ALA A 829 -9.19 28.27 20.88
C ALA A 829 -9.14 29.78 20.52
N THR A 830 -9.96 30.27 19.58
CA THR A 830 -10.08 31.72 19.33
C THR A 830 -10.62 32.50 20.54
N ARG A 831 -11.27 31.82 21.50
CA ARG A 831 -11.65 32.37 22.81
C ARG A 831 -10.94 31.63 23.96
N GLY A 832 -9.71 31.15 23.71
CA GLY A 832 -8.88 30.45 24.69
C GLY A 832 -8.31 31.36 25.78
N ILE A 833 -8.37 30.91 27.04
CA ILE A 833 -7.72 31.58 28.18
C ILE A 833 -6.25 31.19 28.27
N HIS A 834 -5.48 32.07 28.91
CA HIS A 834 -4.04 31.90 29.15
C HIS A 834 -3.16 31.75 27.89
N ARG A 835 -3.71 31.95 26.69
CA ARG A 835 -3.00 31.88 25.40
C ARG A 835 -3.48 32.95 24.43
N ILE A 836 -3.81 34.15 24.95
CA ILE A 836 -4.50 35.20 24.19
C ILE A 836 -3.78 35.60 22.88
N PRO A 837 -2.43 35.74 22.81
CA PRO A 837 -1.76 36.03 21.54
C PRO A 837 -1.98 34.94 20.49
N TYR A 838 -2.03 33.67 20.89
CA TYR A 838 -2.37 32.55 20.02
C TYR A 838 -3.84 32.62 19.56
N SER A 839 -4.75 32.92 20.49
CA SER A 839 -6.17 33.12 20.18
C SER A 839 -6.37 34.22 19.14
N ALA A 840 -5.64 35.34 19.28
CA ALA A 840 -5.65 36.45 18.32
C ALA A 840 -5.08 36.04 16.95
N ALA A 841 -3.95 35.32 16.92
CA ALA A 841 -3.35 34.81 15.68
C ALA A 841 -4.32 33.89 14.91
N LYS A 842 -4.97 32.95 15.60
CA LYS A 842 -5.92 32.02 14.95
C LYS A 842 -7.24 32.70 14.56
N GLY A 843 -7.67 33.72 15.30
CA GLY A 843 -8.75 34.62 14.85
C GLY A 843 -8.40 35.35 13.55
N ALA A 844 -7.15 35.80 13.40
CA ALA A 844 -6.67 36.41 12.16
C ALA A 844 -6.59 35.41 10.99
N VAL A 845 -6.26 34.13 11.24
CA VAL A 845 -6.32 33.07 10.22
C VAL A 845 -7.76 32.83 9.73
N ASN A 846 -8.76 32.93 10.61
CA ASN A 846 -10.17 32.86 10.21
C ASN A 846 -10.54 34.02 9.28
N ALA A 847 -10.15 35.25 9.63
CA ALA A 847 -10.38 36.42 8.79
C ALA A 847 -9.65 36.32 7.44
N LEU A 848 -8.39 35.87 7.44
CA LEU A 848 -7.61 35.63 6.22
C LEU A 848 -8.30 34.64 5.29
N THR A 849 -8.85 33.55 5.83
CA THR A 849 -9.56 32.52 5.07
C THR A 849 -10.77 33.12 4.34
N ALA A 850 -11.58 33.92 5.04
CA ALA A 850 -12.74 34.57 4.44
C ALA A 850 -12.34 35.59 3.36
N SER A 851 -11.33 36.42 3.62
CA SER A 851 -10.87 37.43 2.67
C SER A 851 -10.29 36.82 1.39
N LEU A 852 -9.43 35.79 1.51
CA LEU A 852 -8.85 35.12 0.35
C LEU A 852 -9.92 34.39 -0.48
N ALA A 853 -10.92 33.79 0.18
CA ALA A 853 -12.04 33.18 -0.54
C ALA A 853 -12.83 34.22 -1.36
N LEU A 854 -13.09 35.40 -0.81
CA LEU A 854 -13.80 36.48 -1.52
C LEU A 854 -12.98 37.04 -2.68
N GLU A 855 -11.66 37.13 -2.54
CA GLU A 855 -10.78 37.73 -3.53
C GLU A 855 -10.45 36.78 -4.68
N TYR A 856 -10.29 35.47 -4.43
CA TYR A 856 -9.75 34.52 -5.40
C TYR A 856 -10.76 33.47 -5.91
N ALA A 857 -12.04 33.54 -5.52
CA ALA A 857 -13.06 32.61 -6.02
C ALA A 857 -13.21 32.66 -7.55
N ASP A 858 -13.20 33.86 -8.15
CA ASP A 858 -13.33 34.04 -9.60
C ASP A 858 -12.11 33.49 -10.39
N GLU A 859 -10.98 33.28 -9.71
CA GLU A 859 -9.77 32.65 -10.25
C GLU A 859 -9.76 31.12 -10.06
N GLY A 860 -10.87 30.53 -9.61
CA GLY A 860 -11.02 29.08 -9.41
C GLY A 860 -10.36 28.55 -8.13
N ILE A 861 -10.04 29.42 -7.17
CA ILE A 861 -9.35 29.05 -5.94
C ILE A 861 -10.32 28.99 -4.77
N ARG A 862 -10.33 27.84 -4.10
CA ARG A 862 -11.16 27.58 -2.93
C ARG A 862 -10.34 27.73 -1.66
N VAL A 863 -10.81 28.51 -0.71
CA VAL A 863 -10.10 28.75 0.56
C VAL A 863 -11.01 28.44 1.72
N VAL A 864 -10.59 27.53 2.58
CA VAL A 864 -11.35 27.02 3.73
C VAL A 864 -10.44 26.86 4.93
N ALA A 865 -11.03 26.68 6.12
CA ALA A 865 -10.28 26.40 7.32
C ALA A 865 -10.90 25.30 8.17
N THR A 866 -10.07 24.55 8.88
CA THR A 866 -10.50 23.76 10.04
C THR A 866 -10.11 24.48 11.31
N ALA A 867 -10.86 24.28 12.39
CA ALA A 867 -10.55 24.81 13.71
C ALA A 867 -10.47 23.65 14.74
N PRO A 868 -9.30 23.00 14.86
CA PRO A 868 -9.09 21.91 15.80
C PRO A 868 -9.29 22.31 17.26
N GLY A 869 -9.88 21.42 18.06
CA GLY A 869 -9.93 21.50 19.52
C GLY A 869 -8.75 20.81 20.21
N GLY A 870 -8.91 20.50 21.49
CA GLY A 870 -7.97 19.62 22.21
C GLY A 870 -7.79 18.32 21.44
N THR A 871 -6.54 18.00 21.11
CA THR A 871 -6.19 16.83 20.29
C THR A 871 -5.26 15.93 21.08
N ASP A 872 -5.62 14.66 21.17
CA ASP A 872 -4.81 13.62 21.77
C ASP A 872 -3.75 13.20 20.76
N ALA A 873 -2.49 13.33 21.16
CA ALA A 873 -1.34 13.11 20.31
C ALA A 873 -0.17 12.61 21.16
N PRO A 874 0.73 11.79 20.60
CA PRO A 874 1.93 11.35 21.29
C PRO A 874 2.80 12.52 21.79
N PRO A 875 3.69 12.27 22.77
CA PRO A 875 4.69 13.25 23.20
C PRO A 875 5.42 13.86 21.99
N ARG A 876 5.57 15.19 22.01
CA ARG A 876 6.18 15.90 20.87
C ARG A 876 7.65 15.56 20.73
N ARG A 877 8.04 15.14 19.51
CA ARG A 877 9.44 14.99 19.10
C ARG A 877 10.11 16.36 18.94
N ILE A 878 9.36 17.34 18.43
CA ILE A 878 9.84 18.70 18.20
C ILE A 878 9.14 19.65 19.17
N SER A 879 9.92 20.23 20.09
CA SER A 879 9.39 21.21 21.04
C SER A 879 8.97 22.50 20.33
N ARG A 880 7.85 23.08 20.79
CA ARG A 880 7.40 24.41 20.37
C ARG A 880 8.12 25.53 21.13
N GLY A 881 9.03 25.20 22.04
CA GLY A 881 9.62 26.17 22.97
C GLY A 881 8.69 26.53 24.13
N THR A 882 7.68 25.70 24.40
CA THR A 882 6.82 25.85 25.57
C THR A 882 7.62 25.60 26.84
N PRO A 883 7.72 26.57 27.77
CA PRO A 883 8.44 26.38 29.02
C PRO A 883 7.71 25.36 29.91
N GLU A 884 8.46 24.51 30.61
CA GLU A 884 7.91 23.73 31.71
C GLU A 884 7.48 24.65 32.86
N PRO A 885 6.35 24.39 33.52
CA PRO A 885 5.93 25.15 34.70
C PRO A 885 6.97 25.09 35.81
N ARG A 886 7.43 26.25 36.28
CA ARG A 886 8.46 26.39 37.32
C ARG A 886 7.90 26.67 38.72
N SER A 887 6.59 26.87 38.81
CA SER A 887 5.88 27.13 40.08
C SER A 887 4.46 26.60 40.05
N ASP A 888 3.86 26.41 41.23
CA ASP A 888 2.45 26.02 41.39
C ASP A 888 1.49 26.99 40.68
N THR A 889 1.87 28.26 40.56
CA THR A 889 1.07 29.26 39.84
C THR A 889 1.11 29.02 38.33
N GLU A 890 2.28 28.78 37.76
CA GLU A 890 2.42 28.43 36.35
C GLU A 890 1.73 27.10 36.04
N ALA A 891 1.84 26.11 36.94
CA ALA A 891 1.15 24.83 36.80
C ALA A 891 -0.38 25.00 36.80
N ARG A 892 -0.93 25.87 37.66
CA ARG A 892 -2.36 26.20 37.65
C ARG A 892 -2.79 26.95 36.39
N TRP A 893 -1.96 27.84 35.86
CA TRP A 893 -2.28 28.51 34.59
C TRP A 893 -2.33 27.52 33.42
N TYR A 894 -1.37 26.59 33.40
CA TYR A 894 -1.38 25.49 32.44
C TYR A 894 -2.61 24.59 32.64
N GLN A 895 -2.92 24.15 33.85
CA GLN A 895 -4.10 23.31 34.07
C GLN A 895 -5.42 23.99 33.65
N ALA A 896 -5.57 25.31 33.91
CA ALA A 896 -6.81 26.02 33.60
C ALA A 896 -7.18 26.03 32.10
N HIS A 897 -6.21 26.00 31.18
CA HIS A 897 -6.54 25.93 29.74
C HIS A 897 -6.99 24.51 29.32
N ILE A 898 -6.47 23.48 29.99
CA ILE A 898 -6.91 22.08 29.81
C ILE A 898 -8.34 21.96 30.31
N ASP A 899 -8.62 22.47 31.51
CA ASP A 899 -9.95 22.48 32.11
C ASP A 899 -10.96 23.22 31.21
N GLN A 900 -10.58 24.39 30.69
CA GLN A 900 -11.42 25.11 29.72
C GLN A 900 -11.72 24.23 28.51
N THR A 901 -10.70 23.64 27.88
CA THR A 901 -10.82 22.84 26.66
C THR A 901 -11.74 21.63 26.86
N LEU A 902 -11.64 20.93 28.00
CA LEU A 902 -12.51 19.81 28.33
C LEU A 902 -13.94 20.26 28.66
N SER A 903 -14.09 21.40 29.33
CA SER A 903 -15.41 21.94 29.71
C SER A 903 -16.21 22.51 28.54
N SER A 904 -15.54 23.14 27.56
CA SER A 904 -16.18 23.75 26.39
C SER A 904 -16.51 22.73 25.30
N SER A 905 -15.75 21.63 25.23
CA SER A 905 -16.09 20.49 24.37
C SER A 905 -17.34 19.79 24.92
N THR A 906 -18.40 19.70 24.11
CA THR A 906 -19.62 18.96 24.47
C THR A 906 -19.36 17.46 24.62
N MET A 907 -18.32 16.94 23.97
CA MET A 907 -17.88 15.55 24.10
C MET A 907 -16.94 15.30 25.29
N HIS A 908 -16.47 16.36 25.98
CA HIS A 908 -15.61 16.28 27.17
C HIS A 908 -14.37 15.40 27.02
N ARG A 909 -13.83 15.28 25.80
CA ARG A 909 -12.61 14.55 25.48
C ARG A 909 -11.80 15.28 24.42
N TYR A 910 -10.55 14.88 24.28
CA TYR A 910 -9.75 15.30 23.15
C TYR A 910 -10.13 14.50 21.90
N GLY A 911 -10.01 15.13 20.74
CA GLY A 911 -10.12 14.47 19.44
C GLY A 911 -8.84 13.71 19.08
N THR A 912 -8.95 12.68 18.26
CA THR A 912 -7.80 11.93 17.75
C THR A 912 -7.15 12.63 16.56
N LEU A 913 -5.90 12.30 16.24
CA LEU A 913 -5.23 12.79 15.03
C LEU A 913 -6.00 12.44 13.75
N ASP A 914 -6.59 11.24 13.68
CA ASP A 914 -7.41 10.82 12.54
C ASP A 914 -8.68 11.66 12.37
N GLU A 915 -9.35 12.02 13.46
CA GLU A 915 -10.53 12.90 13.42
C GLU A 915 -10.17 14.28 12.87
N GLN A 916 -8.98 14.81 13.23
CA GLN A 916 -8.49 16.10 12.71
C GLN A 916 -8.10 16.00 11.23
N ALA A 917 -7.32 14.99 10.86
CA ALA A 917 -6.88 14.75 9.49
C ALA A 917 -8.08 14.50 8.55
N ALA A 918 -9.14 13.85 9.03
CA ALA A 918 -10.36 13.59 8.26
C ALA A 918 -11.05 14.85 7.77
N ALA A 919 -11.26 15.81 8.68
CA ALA A 919 -11.89 17.06 8.32
C ALA A 919 -11.02 17.88 7.34
N ILE A 920 -9.70 17.86 7.54
CA ILE A 920 -8.75 18.54 6.64
C ILE A 920 -8.80 17.93 5.23
N CYS A 921 -8.71 16.59 5.13
CA CYS A 921 -8.73 15.89 3.84
C CYS A 921 -10.07 16.06 3.12
N PHE A 922 -11.20 15.98 3.83
CA PHE A 922 -12.51 16.26 3.24
C PHE A 922 -12.56 17.67 2.63
N LEU A 923 -12.18 18.69 3.41
CA LEU A 923 -12.18 20.08 2.92
C LEU A 923 -11.18 20.31 1.79
N ALA A 924 -10.05 19.61 1.77
CA ALA A 924 -9.07 19.67 0.68
C ALA A 924 -9.57 19.03 -0.62
N SER A 925 -10.50 18.08 -0.54
CA SER A 925 -10.95 17.27 -1.68
C SER A 925 -12.04 17.91 -2.55
N ASP A 926 -12.31 17.30 -3.70
CA ASP A 926 -13.36 17.73 -4.63
C ASP A 926 -14.78 17.49 -4.07
N GLU A 927 -14.94 16.66 -3.02
CA GLU A 927 -16.21 16.48 -2.30
C GLU A 927 -16.69 17.77 -1.61
N ALA A 928 -15.75 18.66 -1.26
CA ALA A 928 -16.02 19.97 -0.66
C ALA A 928 -16.03 21.11 -1.70
N SER A 929 -16.21 20.80 -2.99
CA SER A 929 -16.10 21.77 -4.10
C SER A 929 -17.00 23.01 -3.98
N TYR A 930 -18.12 22.93 -3.25
CA TYR A 930 -19.03 24.06 -3.01
C TYR A 930 -18.84 24.73 -1.63
N ILE A 931 -17.80 24.37 -0.87
CA ILE A 931 -17.51 24.93 0.45
C ILE A 931 -16.29 25.85 0.35
N THR A 932 -16.49 27.17 0.51
CA THR A 932 -15.43 28.19 0.53
C THR A 932 -15.71 29.26 1.58
N GLY A 933 -14.69 29.98 2.03
CA GLY A 933 -14.79 31.06 3.04
C GLY A 933 -15.23 30.61 4.43
N THR A 934 -15.35 29.30 4.66
CA THR A 934 -15.91 28.71 5.88
C THR A 934 -14.80 28.18 6.79
N VAL A 935 -15.03 28.29 8.11
CA VAL A 935 -14.23 27.66 9.15
C VAL A 935 -15.05 26.52 9.76
N LEU A 936 -14.53 25.30 9.72
CA LEU A 936 -15.15 24.11 10.28
C LEU A 936 -14.53 23.77 11.66
N PRO A 937 -15.26 23.93 12.78
CA PRO A 937 -14.78 23.51 14.09
C PRO A 937 -14.72 21.99 14.22
N VAL A 938 -13.55 21.48 14.64
CA VAL A 938 -13.29 20.04 14.87
C VAL A 938 -12.87 19.87 16.33
N ALA A 939 -13.82 20.16 17.23
CA ALA A 939 -13.55 20.34 18.67
C ALA A 939 -14.61 19.71 19.59
N GLY A 940 -15.30 18.67 19.12
CA GLY A 940 -16.30 17.94 19.92
C GLY A 940 -17.49 18.81 20.35
N GLY A 941 -17.90 19.76 19.51
CA GLY A 941 -19.02 20.68 19.74
C GLY A 941 -18.60 22.11 20.09
N ASP A 942 -17.35 22.35 20.50
CA ASP A 942 -16.86 23.70 20.76
C ASP A 942 -16.76 24.51 19.45
N GLN A 943 -17.28 25.74 19.46
CA GLN A 943 -17.32 26.64 18.31
C GLN A 943 -16.33 27.81 18.42
N GLY A 944 -15.58 27.93 19.51
CA GLY A 944 -14.71 29.10 19.72
C GLY A 944 -14.46 29.46 21.17
#